data_AF-A0A926TL57-F1
#
_entry.id   AF-A0A926TL57-F1
#
_cell.length_a   1.000
_cell.length_b   1.000
_cell.length_c   1.000
_cell.angle_alpha   90.00
_cell.angle_beta   90.00
_cell.angle_gamma   90.00
#
_symmetry.space_group_name_H-M   'P 1'
#
loop_
_entity.id
_entity.type
_entity.pdbx_description
1 polymer ?
#
loop_
_entity_poly.entity_id
_entity_poly.type
_entity_poly.pdbx_seq_one_letter_code
_entity_poly.pdbx_strand_id
1 'polypeptide(L)'
;MFEDARINEHTGETLELFRTEHGIPKVTLRAGAPTNARELLVAFEEHQRSSKGRFDQNHETTVLRYAAPGWSGQFMQGRKATEAEIQTQLKALEAISIEQFCSEAESIQEAVFERTQCNKRLRSKYKCLLQQQLEWARAQWFVAPESMVSSPPRRAYGKGEGIRLCRKNGERRPQMKEHLQGGRTHTRPLQIGLSSVAPINDTLNEQFRAFRQFLITPTGEGGLGVALSTADEITLPVIRRIFGYLHLEQGHAWEDLRLETIISVFALNPDPNLFLIEQGKRKGELNINRYANVKATAIVLAEEDAKKVLHLLKNYFTYDQNHPGTNLIACKSMIHLAKFLYREQTNRVLRRRYEDVPVITGLRVLQNDQRDDPGFYTPTIPNHQRTVPWEDAIEVIRQSQHEAEVNHTFRVNKQTGKEEIKRLRARRGRAEDIQRLLILLLLMVSGGPDRPRTLGLLRIGETFLYGDYDGLSFTSADRMRDPSQASWWIHLLPHQYKNGRTRKEKGEFWARVPDSVPELLSEGKTLYYYLYLWLNEYRAYMNPQHDFLLTTDKGQPFNPNSVADRISARFFKFTRVRVTSTGLRKMYVTFLQRIKAPKEVMVGARVFMKHAEKMQTEIYSMLEDLEKMEHLHTFNADVQRRFFKT
;
A
#
# COMPACT_ATOMS: atom_id res chain seq x y z
N MET A 1 45.64 24.09 24.53
CA MET A 1 44.46 24.61 23.81
C MET A 1 43.74 23.43 23.20
N PHE A 2 42.72 22.90 23.89
CA PHE A 2 41.76 21.93 23.37
C PHE A 2 40.39 22.59 23.58
N GLU A 3 39.62 22.78 22.51
CA GLU A 3 38.21 23.21 22.60
C GLU A 3 37.34 22.20 21.82
N ASP A 4 36.20 21.88 22.43
CA ASP A 4 35.07 21.09 21.95
C ASP A 4 35.34 19.66 21.45
N ALA A 5 35.53 18.76 22.42
CA ALA A 5 35.27 17.33 22.25
C ALA A 5 33.77 17.11 21.92
N ARG A 6 33.44 16.74 20.68
CA ARG A 6 32.08 16.31 20.31
C ARG A 6 31.96 14.80 20.42
N ILE A 7 31.01 14.34 21.23
CA ILE A 7 30.71 12.91 21.40
C ILE A 7 29.71 12.49 20.32
N ASN A 8 30.03 11.41 19.60
CA ASN A 8 29.08 10.79 18.68
C ASN A 8 28.01 10.03 19.48
N GLU A 9 26.78 10.52 19.48
CA GLU A 9 25.65 9.99 20.28
C GLU A 9 25.24 8.54 19.94
N HIS A 10 25.77 7.94 18.86
CA HIS A 10 25.47 6.55 18.49
C HIS A 10 26.57 5.55 18.84
N THR A 11 27.80 6.00 19.03
CA THR A 11 28.94 5.12 19.30
C THR A 11 29.65 5.43 20.61
N GLY A 12 29.38 6.58 21.23
CA GLY A 12 29.99 6.99 22.51
C GLY A 12 31.46 7.44 22.41
N GLU A 13 32.01 7.55 21.20
CA GLU A 13 33.40 7.95 20.99
C GLU A 13 33.56 9.48 20.87
N THR A 14 34.67 9.98 21.41
CA THR A 14 35.06 11.40 21.41
C THR A 14 35.87 11.73 20.17
N LEU A 15 35.44 12.70 19.35
CA LEU A 15 36.21 13.21 18.21
C LEU A 15 37.18 14.30 18.69
N GLU A 16 38.48 14.09 18.48
CA GLU A 16 39.52 15.10 18.69
C GLU A 16 39.75 15.90 17.41
N LEU A 17 39.47 17.21 17.45
CA LEU A 17 39.75 18.15 16.37
C LEU A 17 41.11 18.81 16.61
N PHE A 18 42.11 18.52 15.78
CA PHE A 18 43.40 19.18 15.82
C PHE A 18 43.41 20.39 14.87
N ARG A 19 43.79 21.57 15.37
CA ARG A 19 44.17 22.70 14.51
C ARG A 19 45.60 22.50 14.03
N THR A 20 45.82 22.66 12.72
CA THR A 20 47.17 22.84 12.16
C THR A 20 47.58 24.31 12.24
N GLU A 21 48.89 24.62 12.12
CA GLU A 21 49.48 25.97 12.22
C GLU A 21 48.89 27.01 11.23
N HIS A 22 48.03 26.59 10.30
CA HIS A 22 47.37 27.46 9.31
C HIS A 22 45.86 27.62 9.53
N GLY A 23 45.33 27.22 10.68
CA GLY A 23 43.92 27.48 11.03
C GLY A 23 42.89 26.63 10.27
N ILE A 24 43.34 25.68 9.43
CA ILE A 24 42.47 24.73 8.74
C ILE A 24 42.24 23.52 9.67
N PRO A 25 40.99 23.20 10.04
CA PRO A 25 40.68 22.02 10.83
C PRO A 25 41.02 20.77 10.00
N LYS A 26 42.00 19.99 10.44
CA LYS A 26 42.34 18.71 9.78
C LYS A 26 41.45 17.64 10.37
N VAL A 27 40.41 17.23 9.65
CA VAL A 27 39.54 16.13 10.06
C VAL A 27 40.31 14.82 9.84
N THR A 28 40.79 14.20 10.91
CA THR A 28 41.29 12.82 10.85
C THR A 28 40.10 11.87 10.71
N LEU A 29 40.06 11.15 9.59
CA LEU A 29 39.07 10.10 9.34
C LEU A 29 39.13 9.07 10.48
N ARG A 30 37.96 8.61 10.93
CA ARG A 30 37.80 7.61 11.98
C ARG A 30 38.59 6.34 11.60
N ALA A 31 39.29 5.70 12.54
CA ALA A 31 39.91 4.41 12.29
C ALA A 31 38.85 3.40 11.82
N GLY A 32 39.06 2.77 10.66
CA GLY A 32 38.07 1.90 10.04
C GLY A 32 37.01 2.62 9.18
N ALA A 33 37.18 3.91 8.89
CA ALA A 33 36.40 4.56 7.85
C ALA A 33 36.69 3.87 6.49
N PRO A 34 35.67 3.65 5.66
CA PRO A 34 35.90 3.13 4.33
C PRO A 34 36.83 4.11 3.56
N THR A 35 37.66 3.57 2.67
CA THR A 35 38.63 4.35 1.88
C THR A 35 38.22 4.49 0.41
N ASN A 36 37.31 3.63 -0.05
CA ASN A 36 36.82 3.59 -1.42
C ASN A 36 35.30 3.28 -1.45
N ALA A 37 34.70 3.42 -2.63
CA ALA A 37 33.27 3.23 -2.82
C ALA A 37 32.80 1.78 -2.54
N ARG A 38 33.67 0.78 -2.75
CA ARG A 38 33.37 -0.63 -2.44
C ARG A 38 33.23 -0.83 -0.93
N GLU A 39 34.20 -0.36 -0.15
CA GLU A 39 34.16 -0.43 1.31
C GLU A 39 32.96 0.33 1.88
N LEU A 40 32.61 1.48 1.29
CA LEU A 40 31.41 2.23 1.67
C LEU A 40 30.12 1.43 1.45
N LEU A 41 30.02 0.69 0.34
CA LEU A 41 28.89 -0.19 0.06
C LEU A 41 28.77 -1.30 1.11
N VAL A 42 29.87 -1.97 1.43
CA VAL A 42 29.90 -3.04 2.45
C VAL A 42 29.49 -2.50 3.82
N ALA A 43 30.09 -1.38 4.24
CA ALA A 43 29.79 -0.76 5.52
C ALA A 43 28.32 -0.33 5.63
N PHE A 44 27.72 0.16 4.53
CA PHE A 44 26.32 0.54 4.50
C PHE A 44 25.38 -0.66 4.58
N GLU A 45 25.71 -1.78 3.93
CA GLU A 45 24.90 -3.00 4.03
C GLU A 45 24.92 -3.59 5.44
N GLU A 46 26.07 -3.58 6.11
CA GLU A 46 26.20 -3.99 7.51
C GLU A 46 25.38 -3.09 8.43
N HIS A 47 25.40 -1.77 8.18
CA HIS A 47 24.54 -0.82 8.87
C HIS A 47 23.05 -1.15 8.69
N GLN A 48 22.62 -1.50 7.48
CA GLN A 48 21.22 -1.87 7.25
C GLN A 48 20.85 -3.19 7.94
N ARG A 49 21.74 -4.18 7.97
CA ARG A 49 21.49 -5.48 8.64
C ARG A 49 21.42 -5.33 10.17
N SER A 50 22.22 -4.44 10.74
CA SER A 50 22.25 -4.18 12.19
C SER A 50 21.11 -3.27 12.66
N SER A 51 20.65 -2.36 11.81
CA SER A 51 19.45 -1.56 12.09
C SER A 51 18.20 -2.46 12.11
N LYS A 52 17.34 -2.34 13.13
CA LYS A 52 16.05 -3.09 13.22
C LYS A 52 15.04 -2.75 12.09
N GLY A 53 15.47 -2.07 11.03
CA GLY A 53 14.69 -1.75 9.84
C GLY A 53 14.62 -2.93 8.85
N ARG A 54 13.71 -2.86 7.88
CA ARG A 54 13.71 -3.81 6.75
C ARG A 54 14.96 -3.56 5.91
N PHE A 55 15.88 -4.52 5.90
CA PHE A 55 16.98 -4.61 4.93
C PHE A 55 16.40 -4.60 3.50
N ASP A 56 16.73 -3.58 2.71
CA ASP A 56 16.31 -3.52 1.30
C ASP A 56 17.43 -4.12 0.42
N GLN A 57 17.24 -5.38 0.03
CA GLN A 57 18.12 -6.14 -0.88
C GLN A 57 18.39 -5.44 -2.23
N ASN A 58 17.71 -4.33 -2.53
CA ASN A 58 17.91 -3.58 -3.77
C ASN A 58 19.06 -2.55 -3.70
N HIS A 59 19.72 -2.34 -2.56
CA HIS A 59 20.84 -1.37 -2.46
C HIS A 59 22.05 -1.78 -3.27
N GLU A 60 22.51 -3.01 -3.12
CA GLU A 60 23.60 -3.58 -3.92
C GLU A 60 23.31 -3.42 -5.43
N THR A 61 22.08 -3.76 -5.85
CA THR A 61 21.63 -3.57 -7.23
C THR A 61 21.65 -2.10 -7.65
N THR A 62 21.32 -1.18 -6.74
CA THR A 62 21.33 0.27 -7.03
C THR A 62 22.73 0.73 -7.43
N VAL A 63 23.73 0.35 -6.64
CA VAL A 63 25.11 0.76 -6.87
C VAL A 63 25.70 0.01 -8.07
N LEU A 64 25.65 -1.33 -8.06
CA LEU A 64 26.31 -2.14 -9.09
C LEU A 64 25.68 -2.02 -10.48
N ARG A 65 24.37 -1.82 -10.59
CA ARG A 65 23.69 -1.76 -11.90
C ARG A 65 23.49 -0.34 -12.42
N TYR A 66 23.40 0.65 -11.53
CA TYR A 66 23.03 2.00 -11.96
C TYR A 66 24.05 3.07 -11.60
N ALA A 67 24.99 2.85 -10.68
CA ALA A 67 26.05 3.82 -10.38
C ALA A 67 27.40 3.36 -10.96
N ALA A 68 27.90 2.19 -10.55
CA ALA A 68 29.19 1.63 -10.96
C ALA A 68 29.44 1.61 -12.49
N PRO A 69 28.43 1.29 -13.34
CA PRO A 69 28.61 1.27 -14.81
C PRO A 69 29.02 2.61 -15.42
N GLY A 70 28.70 3.72 -14.75
CA GLY A 70 29.08 5.04 -15.24
C GLY A 70 30.58 5.34 -15.07
N TRP A 71 31.28 4.65 -14.18
CA TRP A 71 32.75 4.70 -14.07
C TRP A 71 33.43 3.56 -14.84
N SER A 72 32.89 2.35 -14.78
CA SER A 72 33.51 1.19 -15.44
C SER A 72 33.30 1.17 -16.96
N GLY A 73 32.30 1.89 -17.46
CA GLY A 73 31.86 1.86 -18.85
C GLY A 73 31.16 0.55 -19.27
N GLN A 74 31.10 -0.45 -18.38
CA GLN A 74 30.50 -1.75 -18.65
C GLN A 74 29.11 -1.84 -18.04
N PHE A 75 28.12 -2.16 -18.87
CA PHE A 75 26.74 -2.33 -18.45
C PHE A 75 26.42 -3.81 -18.29
N MET A 76 25.76 -4.15 -17.18
CA MET A 76 25.27 -5.51 -16.96
C MET A 76 24.27 -5.90 -18.04
N GLN A 77 24.51 -7.04 -18.69
CA GLN A 77 23.61 -7.60 -19.69
C GLN A 77 22.54 -8.46 -19.01
N GLY A 78 21.28 -8.26 -19.39
CA GLY A 78 20.17 -9.09 -18.89
C GLY A 78 19.61 -8.69 -17.52
N ARG A 79 18.77 -9.55 -16.93
CA ARG A 79 18.00 -9.22 -15.70
C ARG A 79 18.74 -9.54 -14.42
N LYS A 80 19.59 -10.58 -14.42
CA LYS A 80 20.49 -10.96 -13.34
C LYS A 80 21.90 -10.63 -13.80
N ALA A 81 22.71 -10.04 -12.93
CA ALA A 81 24.12 -9.87 -13.18
C ALA A 81 24.80 -11.25 -13.08
N THR A 82 25.70 -11.53 -14.01
CA THR A 82 26.62 -12.66 -13.88
C THR A 82 27.67 -12.34 -12.81
N GLU A 83 28.28 -13.38 -12.23
CA GLU A 83 29.32 -13.20 -11.22
C GLU A 83 30.49 -12.36 -11.77
N ALA A 84 30.90 -12.61 -13.02
CA ALA A 84 31.95 -11.85 -13.69
C ALA A 84 31.60 -10.35 -13.84
N GLU A 85 30.35 -10.03 -14.14
CA GLU A 85 29.91 -8.63 -14.21
C GLU A 85 29.90 -7.98 -12.82
N ILE A 86 29.44 -8.70 -11.78
CA ILE A 86 29.46 -8.22 -10.39
C ILE A 86 30.89 -7.91 -9.96
N GLN A 87 31.82 -8.86 -10.15
CA GLN A 87 33.23 -8.67 -9.78
C GLN A 87 33.87 -7.50 -10.55
N THR A 88 33.50 -7.32 -11.82
CA THR A 88 34.00 -6.19 -12.61
C THR A 88 33.51 -4.84 -12.06
N GLN A 89 32.23 -4.74 -11.67
CA GLN A 89 31.71 -3.52 -11.05
C GLN A 89 32.28 -3.27 -9.66
N LEU A 90 32.49 -4.32 -8.86
CA LEU A 90 33.13 -4.19 -7.55
C LEU A 90 34.57 -3.69 -7.68
N LYS A 91 35.34 -4.22 -8.64
CA LYS A 91 36.69 -3.75 -8.93
C LYS A 91 36.72 -2.29 -9.39
N ALA A 92 35.72 -1.86 -10.15
CA ALA A 92 35.59 -0.45 -10.52
C ALA A 92 35.31 0.45 -9.30
N LEU A 93 34.51 -0.02 -8.33
CA LEU A 93 34.23 0.71 -7.09
C LEU A 93 35.45 0.81 -6.16
N GLU A 94 36.39 -0.13 -6.21
CA GLU A 94 37.66 -0.03 -5.46
C GLU A 94 38.55 1.12 -5.95
N ALA A 95 38.49 1.42 -7.25
CA ALA A 95 39.28 2.48 -7.86
C ALA A 95 38.75 3.90 -7.58
N ILE A 96 37.56 4.02 -6.98
CA ILE A 96 36.87 5.29 -6.76
C ILE A 96 37.00 5.67 -5.29
N SER A 97 37.60 6.83 -5.02
CA SER A 97 37.65 7.36 -3.65
C SER A 97 36.25 7.73 -3.15
N ILE A 98 36.07 7.78 -1.83
CA ILE A 98 34.76 8.12 -1.26
C ILE A 98 34.35 9.54 -1.61
N GLU A 99 35.30 10.48 -1.62
CA GLU A 99 35.05 11.87 -1.99
C GLU A 99 34.50 11.95 -3.42
N GLN A 100 35.11 11.22 -4.35
CA GLN A 100 34.65 11.15 -5.73
C GLN A 100 33.27 10.49 -5.82
N PHE A 101 33.07 9.36 -5.15
CA PHE A 101 31.77 8.68 -5.15
C PHE A 101 30.66 9.60 -4.60
N CYS A 102 30.88 10.25 -3.46
CA CYS A 102 29.87 11.08 -2.82
C CYS A 102 29.54 12.38 -3.56
N SER A 103 30.47 12.89 -4.37
CA SER A 103 30.29 14.09 -5.19
C SER A 103 29.65 13.76 -6.55
N GLU A 104 30.02 12.65 -7.18
CA GLU A 104 29.65 12.37 -8.58
C GLU A 104 28.52 11.33 -8.74
N ALA A 105 28.29 10.46 -7.75
CA ALA A 105 27.44 9.28 -7.93
C ALA A 105 26.01 9.59 -8.42
N GLU A 106 25.39 10.67 -7.97
CA GLU A 106 24.03 11.03 -8.41
C GLU A 106 23.98 11.41 -9.90
N SER A 107 24.97 12.19 -10.35
CA SER A 107 25.09 12.64 -11.74
C SER A 107 25.39 11.46 -12.66
N ILE A 108 26.33 10.61 -12.23
CA ILE A 108 26.72 9.41 -12.97
C ILE A 108 25.57 8.41 -13.05
N GLN A 109 24.83 8.23 -11.96
CA GLN A 109 23.64 7.38 -11.95
C GLN A 109 22.57 7.88 -12.93
N GLU A 110 22.43 9.21 -13.05
CA GLU A 110 21.49 9.81 -14.00
C GLU A 110 21.88 9.55 -15.45
N ALA A 111 23.16 9.74 -15.79
CA ALA A 111 23.68 9.42 -17.12
C ALA A 111 23.46 7.95 -17.48
N VAL A 112 23.66 7.04 -16.52
CA VAL A 112 23.37 5.60 -16.70
C VAL A 112 21.88 5.36 -16.93
N PHE A 113 20.98 6.02 -16.19
CA PHE A 113 19.54 5.87 -16.42
C PHE A 113 19.10 6.34 -17.80
N GLU A 114 19.68 7.43 -18.30
CA GLU A 114 19.38 7.97 -19.63
C GLU A 114 19.88 7.06 -20.73
N ARG A 115 21.13 6.61 -20.62
CA ARG A 115 21.74 5.67 -21.58
C ARG A 115 21.02 4.32 -21.64
N THR A 116 20.54 3.82 -20.50
CA THR A 116 19.83 2.53 -20.41
C THR A 116 18.32 2.64 -20.61
N GLN A 117 17.78 3.84 -20.84
CA GLN A 117 16.35 4.12 -20.93
C GLN A 117 15.56 3.56 -19.73
N CYS A 118 16.11 3.72 -18.53
CA CYS A 118 15.54 3.15 -17.31
C CYS A 118 14.12 3.70 -17.05
N ASN A 119 13.19 2.81 -16.72
CA ASN A 119 11.81 3.18 -16.45
C ASN A 119 11.71 4.24 -15.32
N LYS A 120 10.91 5.29 -15.53
CA LYS A 120 10.74 6.41 -14.58
C LYS A 120 10.48 5.96 -13.13
N ARG A 121 9.68 4.91 -12.92
CA ARG A 121 9.39 4.38 -11.57
C ARG A 121 10.61 3.70 -10.93
N LEU A 122 11.43 3.01 -11.73
CA LEU A 122 12.67 2.39 -11.27
C LEU A 122 13.74 3.45 -11.01
N ARG A 123 13.91 4.43 -11.91
CA ARG A 123 14.77 5.61 -11.73
C ARG A 123 14.49 6.30 -10.39
N SER A 124 13.22 6.61 -10.07
CA SER A 124 12.88 7.21 -8.77
C SER A 124 13.21 6.31 -7.57
N LYS A 125 13.00 4.99 -7.68
CA LYS A 125 13.33 4.05 -6.59
C LYS A 125 14.84 4.02 -6.35
N TYR A 126 15.63 3.80 -7.40
CA TYR A 126 17.07 3.61 -7.30
C TYR A 126 17.82 4.91 -6.96
N LYS A 127 17.31 6.08 -7.37
CA LYS A 127 17.79 7.38 -6.86
C LYS A 127 17.62 7.51 -5.35
N CYS A 128 16.44 7.14 -4.84
CA CYS A 128 16.16 7.23 -3.41
C CYS A 128 17.10 6.34 -2.59
N LEU A 129 17.39 5.12 -3.07
CA LEU A 129 18.30 4.19 -2.39
C LEU A 129 19.75 4.69 -2.40
N LEU A 130 20.24 5.21 -3.53
CA LEU A 130 21.58 5.81 -3.59
C LEU A 130 21.67 7.03 -2.66
N GLN A 131 20.65 7.89 -2.65
CA GLN A 131 20.58 9.05 -1.76
C GLN A 131 20.66 8.66 -0.29
N GLN A 132 19.99 7.58 0.12
CA GLN A 132 20.07 7.09 1.51
C GLN A 132 21.50 6.69 1.89
N GLN A 133 22.23 6.01 1.00
CA GLN A 133 23.63 5.66 1.24
C GLN A 133 24.52 6.90 1.33
N LEU A 134 24.33 7.88 0.43
CA LEU A 134 25.10 9.12 0.44
C LEU A 134 24.80 9.97 1.68
N GLU A 135 23.53 10.10 2.08
CA GLU A 135 23.12 10.79 3.30
C GLU A 135 23.68 10.11 4.56
N TRP A 136 23.71 8.77 4.57
CA TRP A 136 24.33 8.02 5.65
C TRP A 136 25.85 8.24 5.71
N ALA A 137 26.56 8.15 4.58
CA ALA A 137 28.00 8.41 4.51
C ALA A 137 28.36 9.81 5.03
N ARG A 138 27.53 10.81 4.67
CA ARG A 138 27.63 12.18 5.17
C ARG A 138 27.40 12.27 6.67
N ALA A 139 26.39 11.56 7.19
CA ALA A 139 26.09 11.55 8.62
C ALA A 139 27.20 10.87 9.46
N GLN A 140 27.94 9.92 8.86
CA GLN A 140 29.10 9.27 9.48
C GLN A 140 30.39 10.08 9.33
N TRP A 141 30.36 11.24 8.67
CA TRP A 141 31.53 12.09 8.42
C TRP A 141 32.64 11.38 7.63
N PHE A 142 32.29 10.47 6.72
CA PHE A 142 33.27 9.81 5.84
C PHE A 142 33.79 10.73 4.74
N VAL A 143 33.17 11.89 4.54
CA VAL A 143 33.57 12.89 3.54
C VAL A 143 33.57 14.26 4.18
N ALA A 144 34.59 15.07 3.88
CA ALA A 144 34.69 16.43 4.36
C ALA A 144 33.51 17.28 3.83
N PRO A 145 32.93 18.19 4.64
CA PRO A 145 31.83 19.05 4.21
C PRO A 145 32.18 19.95 3.01
N GLU A 146 33.46 20.29 2.85
CA GLU A 146 33.98 21.25 1.87
C GLU A 146 34.09 20.69 0.45
N SER A 147 34.15 19.37 0.28
CA SER A 147 34.24 18.72 -1.05
C SER A 147 32.88 18.51 -1.73
N MET A 148 31.80 19.12 -1.23
CA MET A 148 30.44 18.89 -1.72
C MET A 148 29.92 20.06 -2.56
N VAL A 149 29.74 19.81 -3.86
CA VAL A 149 28.94 20.69 -4.73
C VAL A 149 27.49 20.64 -4.25
N SER A 150 26.93 21.78 -3.87
CA SER A 150 25.55 21.87 -3.37
C SER A 150 24.54 21.51 -4.47
N SER A 151 23.95 20.30 -4.42
CA SER A 151 22.77 19.99 -5.22
C SER A 151 21.64 20.96 -4.86
N PRO A 152 20.94 21.56 -5.83
CA PRO A 152 19.86 22.49 -5.55
C PRO A 152 18.71 21.81 -4.77
N PRO A 153 18.02 22.52 -3.87
CA PRO A 153 16.90 21.99 -3.11
C PRO A 153 15.78 21.50 -4.06
N ARG A 154 15.20 20.34 -3.72
CA ARG A 154 14.21 19.60 -4.52
C ARG A 154 13.02 20.48 -4.95
N ARG A 155 12.84 20.72 -6.26
CA ARG A 155 11.52 21.08 -6.83
C ARG A 155 10.62 19.83 -6.85
N ALA A 156 9.44 19.93 -6.24
CA ALA A 156 8.42 18.89 -6.30
C ALA A 156 7.89 18.76 -7.73
N TYR A 157 8.14 17.61 -8.37
CA TYR A 157 7.61 17.30 -9.71
C TYR A 157 6.08 17.15 -9.67
N GLY A 158 5.37 18.16 -10.18
CA GLY A 158 3.94 18.10 -10.47
C GLY A 158 3.62 17.04 -11.53
N LYS A 159 2.54 16.29 -11.31
CA LYS A 159 1.93 15.45 -12.36
C LYS A 159 0.98 16.31 -13.18
N GLY A 160 1.12 16.22 -14.49
CA GLY A 160 0.33 16.94 -15.48
C GLY A 160 -1.18 16.82 -15.29
N GLU A 161 -1.83 17.94 -15.54
CA GLU A 161 -3.25 18.20 -15.44
C GLU A 161 -4.03 17.37 -16.47
N GLY A 162 -4.91 16.50 -15.97
CA GLY A 162 -6.04 15.97 -16.73
C GLY A 162 -7.31 16.54 -16.14
N ILE A 163 -7.77 17.65 -16.69
CA ILE A 163 -8.99 18.37 -16.30
C ILE A 163 -10.19 17.41 -16.38
N ARG A 164 -10.73 16.99 -15.23
CA ARG A 164 -12.07 16.40 -15.14
C ARG A 164 -13.03 17.46 -14.64
N LEU A 165 -13.78 18.02 -15.58
CA LEU A 165 -14.93 18.88 -15.32
C LEU A 165 -15.98 18.13 -14.50
N CYS A 166 -16.19 18.55 -13.27
CA CYS A 166 -17.33 18.15 -12.44
C CYS A 166 -18.61 18.75 -13.04
N ARG A 167 -19.55 17.91 -13.52
CA ARG A 167 -20.93 18.34 -13.82
C ARG A 167 -21.79 18.26 -12.56
N LYS A 168 -22.46 19.39 -12.29
CA LYS A 168 -23.44 19.62 -11.22
C LYS A 168 -24.79 18.92 -11.52
N ASN A 169 -25.38 18.38 -10.47
CA ASN A 169 -26.80 18.35 -10.05
C ASN A 169 -27.95 17.95 -11.00
N GLY A 170 -28.91 17.24 -10.38
CA GLY A 170 -30.30 17.01 -10.80
C GLY A 170 -30.60 15.51 -10.79
N GLU A 171 -31.52 14.92 -10.05
CA GLU A 171 -32.66 15.38 -9.26
C GLU A 171 -32.97 14.29 -8.21
N ARG A 172 -33.52 14.71 -7.07
CA ARG A 172 -34.01 13.82 -6.00
C ARG A 172 -35.24 13.04 -6.49
N ARG A 173 -35.29 11.73 -6.19
CA ARG A 173 -36.56 11.05 -5.87
C ARG A 173 -36.42 10.18 -4.62
N PRO A 174 -37.46 10.16 -3.75
CA PRO A 174 -37.42 9.49 -2.47
C PRO A 174 -37.84 8.02 -2.63
N GLN A 175 -37.25 7.10 -1.87
CA GLN A 175 -38.02 5.97 -1.32
C GLN A 175 -37.25 5.14 -0.28
N MET A 176 -37.91 5.06 0.87
CA MET A 176 -38.06 3.93 1.79
C MET A 176 -36.81 3.22 2.31
N LYS A 177 -36.49 3.59 3.55
CA LYS A 177 -35.97 2.67 4.57
C LYS A 177 -37.01 1.56 4.80
N GLU A 178 -36.55 0.30 4.80
CA GLU A 178 -36.94 -0.65 5.84
C GLU A 178 -35.90 -1.77 5.97
N HIS A 179 -35.32 -1.78 7.17
CA HIS A 179 -34.60 -2.82 7.92
C HIS A 179 -33.88 -3.98 7.20
N LEU A 180 -32.55 -4.00 7.38
CA LEU A 180 -31.87 -5.07 8.12
C LEU A 180 -30.61 -4.48 8.80
N GLN A 181 -30.58 -4.65 10.12
CA GLN A 181 -29.59 -4.12 11.07
C GLN A 181 -28.21 -4.73 10.82
N GLY A 182 -27.16 -3.92 10.96
CA GLY A 182 -25.76 -4.36 10.97
C GLY A 182 -24.76 -3.39 10.34
N GLY A 183 -25.21 -2.42 9.55
CA GLY A 183 -24.36 -1.37 8.99
C GLY A 183 -24.62 -0.04 9.67
N ARG A 184 -23.92 0.25 10.77
CA ARG A 184 -23.79 1.62 11.30
C ARG A 184 -23.12 2.47 10.22
N THR A 185 -23.91 3.03 9.31
CA THR A 185 -23.51 4.18 8.51
C THR A 185 -23.54 5.38 9.46
N HIS A 186 -22.53 5.48 10.33
CA HIS A 186 -22.23 6.73 11.00
C HIS A 186 -21.84 7.74 9.92
N THR A 187 -22.81 8.48 9.38
CA THR A 187 -22.56 9.86 8.97
C THR A 187 -21.98 10.54 10.21
N ARG A 188 -20.63 10.61 10.31
CA ARG A 188 -19.93 11.11 11.49
C ARG A 188 -20.38 12.57 11.73
N PRO A 189 -21.17 12.86 12.78
CA PRO A 189 -21.87 14.14 12.94
C PRO A 189 -20.96 15.33 13.31
N LEU A 190 -19.64 15.17 13.25
CA LEU A 190 -18.67 16.01 13.95
C LEU A 190 -17.76 16.81 13.03
N GLN A 191 -17.99 16.81 11.72
CA GLN A 191 -17.15 17.57 10.80
C GLN A 191 -17.56 19.04 10.76
N ILE A 192 -16.78 19.88 11.42
CA ILE A 192 -16.88 21.33 11.29
C ILE A 192 -16.64 21.75 9.85
N GLY A 193 -17.55 22.58 9.33
CA GLY A 193 -17.46 23.19 8.01
C GLY A 193 -17.74 22.24 6.85
N LEU A 194 -18.37 21.09 7.09
CA LEU A 194 -18.94 20.25 6.02
C LEU A 194 -20.48 20.17 6.08
N SER A 195 -21.10 20.44 7.23
CA SER A 195 -22.51 20.85 7.28
C SER A 195 -22.60 22.36 7.10
N SER A 196 -23.42 22.82 6.17
CA SER A 196 -23.57 24.19 5.69
C SER A 196 -24.15 25.19 6.71
N VAL A 197 -24.04 24.95 8.02
CA VAL A 197 -24.91 25.58 9.03
C VAL A 197 -24.16 26.41 10.09
N ALA A 198 -22.84 26.26 10.25
CA ALA A 198 -22.07 27.11 11.17
C ALA A 198 -20.79 27.65 10.50
N PRO A 199 -20.63 28.99 10.37
CA PRO A 199 -19.41 29.58 9.85
C PRO A 199 -18.26 29.36 10.87
N ILE A 200 -17.16 28.78 10.41
CA ILE A 200 -15.89 28.80 11.15
C ILE A 200 -15.47 30.27 11.27
N ASN A 201 -15.06 30.72 12.46
CA ASN A 201 -14.56 32.08 12.63
C ASN A 201 -13.38 32.35 11.68
N ASP A 202 -13.23 33.59 11.21
CA ASP A 202 -12.26 33.91 10.17
C ASP A 202 -10.81 33.64 10.60
N THR A 203 -10.50 33.87 11.88
CA THR A 203 -9.17 33.58 12.44
C THR A 203 -8.80 32.10 12.31
N LEU A 204 -9.69 31.19 12.69
CA LEU A 204 -9.45 29.75 12.61
C LEU A 204 -9.37 29.29 11.16
N ASN A 205 -10.15 29.89 10.26
CA ASN A 205 -10.06 29.62 8.82
C ASN A 205 -8.69 30.01 8.26
N GLU A 206 -8.18 31.18 8.63
CA GLU A 206 -6.84 31.64 8.24
C GLU A 206 -5.75 30.73 8.81
N GLN A 207 -5.86 30.34 10.08
CA GLN A 207 -4.96 29.38 10.70
C GLN A 207 -4.98 28.03 9.98
N PHE A 208 -6.14 27.52 9.55
CA PHE A 208 -6.22 26.30 8.76
C PHE A 208 -5.56 26.43 7.39
N ARG A 209 -5.66 27.60 6.73
CA ARG A 209 -4.96 27.87 5.47
C ARG A 209 -3.44 27.88 5.68
N ALA A 210 -2.97 28.57 6.73
CA ALA A 210 -1.56 28.61 7.09
C ALA A 210 -1.03 27.20 7.44
N PHE A 211 -1.79 26.44 8.23
CA PHE A 211 -1.44 25.07 8.59
C PHE A 211 -1.41 24.15 7.36
N ARG A 212 -2.42 24.24 6.49
CA ARG A 212 -2.45 23.50 5.21
C ARG A 212 -1.21 23.81 4.37
N GLN A 213 -0.84 25.08 4.25
CA GLN A 213 0.34 25.49 3.50
C GLN A 213 1.61 24.87 4.12
N PHE A 214 1.76 24.94 5.45
CA PHE A 214 2.87 24.33 6.16
C PHE A 214 2.96 22.80 5.96
N LEU A 215 1.81 22.10 5.93
CA LEU A 215 1.78 20.65 5.68
C LEU A 215 2.39 20.32 4.30
N ILE A 216 2.00 21.03 3.25
CA ILE A 216 2.36 20.71 1.87
C ILE A 216 3.72 21.28 1.43
N THR A 217 4.19 22.35 2.07
CA THR A 217 5.51 22.94 1.82
C THR A 217 6.59 21.89 2.05
N PRO A 218 7.56 21.69 1.14
CA PRO A 218 8.66 20.75 1.31
C PRO A 218 9.43 20.95 2.61
N THR A 219 9.99 19.87 3.16
CA THR A 219 10.76 19.92 4.42
C THR A 219 11.96 20.87 4.38
N GLY A 220 12.59 21.02 3.22
CA GLY A 220 13.71 21.94 2.99
C GLY A 220 13.31 23.43 2.98
N GLU A 221 12.03 23.74 2.79
CA GLU A 221 11.47 25.10 2.77
C GLU A 221 10.74 25.43 4.08
N GLY A 222 11.01 24.67 5.14
CA GLY A 222 10.41 24.88 6.45
C GLY A 222 9.07 24.18 6.68
N GLY A 223 8.49 23.47 5.70
CA GLY A 223 7.26 22.70 5.87
C GLY A 223 7.45 21.24 6.27
N LEU A 224 6.43 20.39 6.05
CA LEU A 224 6.45 18.94 6.33
C LEU A 224 6.48 18.03 5.09
N GLY A 225 6.22 18.56 3.88
CA GLY A 225 6.22 17.78 2.64
C GLY A 225 5.14 16.70 2.57
N VAL A 226 4.00 16.89 3.25
CA VAL A 226 2.85 15.99 3.23
C VAL A 226 2.14 16.11 1.87
N ALA A 227 1.74 14.97 1.29
CA ALA A 227 0.99 14.96 0.05
C ALA A 227 -0.34 15.73 0.19
N LEU A 228 -0.70 16.52 -0.84
CA LEU A 228 -1.91 17.34 -0.84
C LEU A 228 -3.18 16.56 -0.45
N SER A 229 -3.36 15.38 -1.02
CA SER A 229 -4.51 14.51 -0.71
C SER A 229 -4.50 14.06 0.75
N THR A 230 -3.34 13.80 1.35
CA THR A 230 -3.24 13.45 2.77
C THR A 230 -3.57 14.65 3.66
N ALA A 231 -3.10 15.85 3.30
CA ALA A 231 -3.45 17.06 4.04
C ALA A 231 -4.96 17.32 4.03
N ASP A 232 -5.58 17.28 2.84
CA ASP A 232 -6.98 17.66 2.61
C ASP A 232 -7.99 16.57 3.00
N GLU A 233 -7.68 15.29 2.75
CA GLU A 233 -8.63 14.19 2.97
C GLU A 233 -8.46 13.51 4.33
N ILE A 234 -7.31 13.73 5.01
CA ILE A 234 -6.97 13.01 6.23
C ILE A 234 -6.66 13.97 7.39
N THR A 235 -5.60 14.77 7.30
CA THR A 235 -5.12 15.57 8.44
C THR A 235 -6.09 16.68 8.83
N LEU A 236 -6.50 17.55 7.89
CA LEU A 236 -7.42 18.65 8.20
C LEU A 236 -8.80 18.17 8.68
N PRO A 237 -9.43 17.14 8.05
CA PRO A 237 -10.70 16.62 8.53
C PRO A 237 -10.64 16.01 9.93
N VAL A 238 -9.50 15.47 10.35
CA VAL A 238 -9.30 14.98 11.72
C VAL A 238 -9.28 16.14 12.71
N ILE A 239 -8.48 17.18 12.45
CA ILE A 239 -8.40 18.35 13.35
C ILE A 239 -9.77 19.04 13.46
N ARG A 240 -10.50 19.17 12.34
CA ARG A 240 -11.87 19.69 12.33
C ARG A 240 -12.84 18.84 13.15
N ARG A 241 -12.65 17.51 13.22
CA ARG A 241 -13.49 16.66 14.09
C ARG A 241 -13.18 16.85 15.57
N ILE A 242 -11.91 17.07 15.92
CA ILE A 242 -11.51 17.36 17.30
C ILE A 242 -12.11 18.69 17.75
N PHE A 243 -12.08 19.73 16.92
CA PHE A 243 -12.80 20.97 17.22
C PHE A 243 -14.32 20.76 17.37
N GLY A 244 -14.90 19.85 16.59
CA GLY A 244 -16.34 19.56 16.67
C GLY A 244 -16.68 18.95 18.03
N TYR A 245 -15.79 18.08 18.50
CA TYR A 245 -15.83 17.54 19.86
C TYR A 245 -15.64 18.62 20.93
N LEU A 246 -14.67 19.53 20.79
CA LEU A 246 -14.48 20.64 21.74
C LEU A 246 -15.72 21.55 21.84
N HIS A 247 -16.36 21.87 20.72
CA HIS A 247 -17.56 22.69 20.73
C HIS A 247 -18.76 21.96 21.36
N LEU A 248 -19.08 20.77 20.84
CA LEU A 248 -20.32 20.07 21.18
C LEU A 248 -20.28 19.42 22.56
N GLU A 249 -19.13 18.89 22.96
CA GLU A 249 -19.01 18.10 24.20
C GLU A 249 -18.31 18.86 25.32
N GLN A 250 -17.41 19.81 25.01
CA GLN A 250 -16.71 20.60 26.02
C GLN A 250 -17.24 22.05 26.13
N GLY A 251 -18.22 22.41 25.31
CA GLY A 251 -18.92 23.70 25.41
C GLY A 251 -18.09 24.92 24.98
N HIS A 252 -16.99 24.72 24.25
CA HIS A 252 -16.21 25.85 23.74
C HIS A 252 -17.00 26.62 22.68
N ALA A 253 -17.13 27.94 22.83
CA ALA A 253 -17.81 28.79 21.86
C ALA A 253 -17.07 28.81 20.52
N TRP A 254 -17.82 28.92 19.41
CA TRP A 254 -17.27 28.89 18.04
C TRP A 254 -16.29 30.03 17.79
N GLU A 255 -16.59 31.18 18.35
CA GLU A 255 -15.89 32.45 18.22
C GLU A 255 -14.51 32.39 18.88
N ASP A 256 -14.33 31.49 19.85
CA ASP A 256 -13.12 31.36 20.67
C ASP A 256 -12.19 30.24 20.19
N LEU A 257 -12.65 29.36 19.29
CA LEU A 257 -11.83 28.28 18.78
C LEU A 257 -10.67 28.81 17.93
N ARG A 258 -9.44 28.40 18.29
CA ARG A 258 -8.18 28.64 17.59
C ARG A 258 -7.39 27.33 17.56
N LEU A 259 -6.40 27.18 16.67
CA LEU A 259 -5.50 26.01 16.69
C LEU A 259 -4.84 25.81 18.06
N GLU A 260 -4.55 26.92 18.74
CA GLU A 260 -4.00 26.98 20.09
C GLU A 260 -4.98 26.51 21.17
N THR A 261 -6.29 26.48 20.90
CA THR A 261 -7.29 25.89 21.83
C THR A 261 -7.05 24.40 22.01
N ILE A 262 -6.50 23.70 21.00
CA ILE A 262 -6.16 22.28 21.12
C ILE A 262 -4.79 22.09 21.77
N ILE A 263 -3.79 22.91 21.39
CA ILE A 263 -2.41 22.81 21.90
C ILE A 263 -1.91 24.21 22.22
N SER A 264 -1.65 24.51 23.49
CA SER A 264 -1.09 25.79 23.89
C SER A 264 0.37 25.92 23.44
N VAL A 265 0.81 27.13 23.11
CA VAL A 265 2.20 27.40 22.69
C VAL A 265 2.94 28.14 23.79
N PHE A 266 4.06 27.57 24.24
CA PHE A 266 4.96 28.20 25.21
C PHE A 266 6.28 28.56 24.54
N ALA A 267 6.89 29.66 24.98
CA ALA A 267 8.21 30.08 24.52
C ALA A 267 9.30 29.19 25.13
N LEU A 268 9.53 28.01 24.54
CA LEU A 268 10.50 27.02 25.05
C LEU A 268 11.95 27.49 24.91
N ASN A 269 12.20 28.35 23.92
CA ASN A 269 13.50 28.96 23.68
C ASN A 269 13.28 30.47 23.49
N PRO A 270 13.00 31.22 24.58
CA PRO A 270 12.74 32.65 24.49
C PRO A 270 13.99 33.35 23.93
N ASP A 271 13.82 34.29 22.99
CA ASP A 271 14.97 35.02 22.45
C ASP A 271 15.62 35.86 23.57
N PRO A 272 16.92 35.66 23.87
CA PRO A 272 17.62 36.41 24.90
C PRO A 272 17.54 37.93 24.72
N ASN A 273 17.45 38.43 23.48
CA ASN A 273 17.36 39.85 23.20
C ASN A 273 15.95 40.40 23.49
N LEU A 274 14.90 39.69 23.09
CA LEU A 274 13.52 40.05 23.45
C LEU A 274 13.34 40.04 24.97
N PHE A 275 13.90 39.03 25.65
CA PHE A 275 13.88 38.96 27.11
C PHE A 275 14.58 40.16 27.76
N LEU A 276 15.69 40.64 27.21
CA LEU A 276 16.38 41.84 27.70
C LEU A 276 15.56 43.12 27.48
N ILE A 277 14.92 43.25 26.32
CA ILE A 277 14.07 44.39 25.96
C ILE A 277 12.88 44.48 26.91
N GLU A 278 12.20 43.36 27.19
CA GLU A 278 11.08 43.30 28.14
C GLU A 278 11.48 43.70 29.57
N GLN A 279 12.76 43.54 29.91
CA GLN A 279 13.31 43.93 31.22
C GLN A 279 13.82 45.38 31.25
N GLY A 280 13.74 46.11 30.13
CA GLY A 280 14.30 47.47 30.00
C GLY A 280 15.83 47.50 30.10
N LYS A 281 16.52 46.39 29.83
CA LYS A 281 17.96 46.24 30.02
C LYS A 281 18.75 46.31 28.72
N ARG A 282 20.00 46.76 28.81
CA ARG A 282 20.92 46.81 27.66
C ARG A 282 21.54 45.44 27.35
N LYS A 283 21.96 45.26 26.10
CA LYS A 283 22.67 44.08 25.60
C LYS A 283 23.99 43.92 26.39
N GLY A 284 24.03 42.95 27.30
CA GLY A 284 25.16 42.71 28.23
C GLY A 284 24.76 42.47 29.68
N GLU A 285 23.54 42.87 30.08
CA GLU A 285 23.04 42.72 31.46
C GLU A 285 22.12 41.51 31.66
N LEU A 286 22.30 40.46 30.85
CA LEU A 286 21.45 39.27 30.92
C LEU A 286 21.68 38.57 32.26
N ASN A 287 20.67 38.61 33.12
CA ASN A 287 20.66 37.79 34.31
C ASN A 287 20.37 36.35 33.90
N ILE A 288 21.44 35.56 33.75
CA ILE A 288 21.41 34.17 33.28
C ILE A 288 20.48 33.33 34.14
N ASN A 289 20.50 33.50 35.47
CA ASN A 289 19.65 32.75 36.39
C ASN A 289 18.16 33.05 36.16
N ARG A 290 17.80 34.31 35.94
CA ARG A 290 16.41 34.70 35.65
C ARG A 290 15.94 34.15 34.30
N TYR A 291 16.78 34.25 33.27
CA TYR A 291 16.48 33.69 31.95
C TYR A 291 16.31 32.17 32.01
N ALA A 292 17.20 31.46 32.73
CA ALA A 292 17.12 30.03 32.95
C ALA A 292 15.82 29.64 33.69
N ASN A 293 15.42 30.42 34.71
CA ASN A 293 14.16 30.19 35.44
C ASN A 293 12.94 30.35 34.52
N VAL A 294 12.89 31.40 33.69
CA VAL A 294 11.77 31.62 32.74
C VAL A 294 11.67 30.47 31.75
N LYS A 295 12.81 30.03 31.21
CA LYS A 295 12.88 28.87 30.34
C LYS A 295 12.38 27.59 31.04
N ALA A 296 12.84 27.35 32.27
CA ALA A 296 12.43 26.19 33.06
C ALA A 296 10.92 26.21 33.34
N THR A 297 10.36 27.36 33.74
CA THR A 297 8.92 27.53 33.94
C THR A 297 8.14 27.26 32.65
N ALA A 298 8.59 27.77 31.50
CA ALA A 298 7.94 27.52 30.23
C ALA A 298 7.91 26.02 29.85
N ILE A 299 9.00 25.29 30.14
CA ILE A 299 9.08 23.84 29.93
C ILE A 299 8.07 23.10 30.83
N VAL A 300 8.02 23.44 32.12
CA VAL A 300 7.06 22.82 33.07
C VAL A 300 5.62 23.05 32.63
N LEU A 301 5.27 24.28 32.22
CA LEU A 301 3.93 24.59 31.72
C LEU A 301 3.62 23.84 30.43
N ALA A 302 4.59 23.68 29.53
CA ALA A 302 4.42 22.90 28.30
C ALA A 302 4.26 21.40 28.57
N GLU A 303 4.90 20.86 29.60
CA GLU A 303 4.71 19.48 30.05
C GLU A 303 3.31 19.27 30.65
N GLU A 304 2.80 20.22 31.41
CA GLU A 304 1.43 20.19 31.93
C GLU A 304 0.39 20.28 30.81
N ASP A 305 0.58 21.18 29.84
CA ASP A 305 -0.27 21.28 28.67
C ASP A 305 -0.23 20.00 27.84
N ALA A 306 0.95 19.41 27.62
CA ALA A 306 1.08 18.13 26.95
C ALA A 306 0.21 17.05 27.61
N LYS A 307 0.17 16.96 28.94
CA LYS A 307 -0.72 16.04 29.67
C LYS A 307 -2.21 16.33 29.37
N LYS A 308 -2.61 17.61 29.30
CA LYS A 308 -3.98 18.01 28.95
C LYS A 308 -4.34 17.60 27.52
N VAL A 309 -3.44 17.81 26.56
CA VAL A 309 -3.63 17.41 25.15
C VAL A 309 -3.78 15.89 25.01
N LEU A 310 -2.95 15.11 25.73
CA LEU A 310 -3.07 13.66 25.74
C LEU A 310 -4.38 13.19 26.37
N HIS A 311 -4.82 13.85 27.45
CA HIS A 311 -6.10 13.55 28.07
C HIS A 311 -7.27 13.88 27.14
N LEU A 312 -7.24 15.03 26.46
CA LEU A 312 -8.20 15.41 25.44
C LEU A 312 -8.32 14.35 24.35
N LEU A 313 -7.20 13.87 23.81
CA LEU A 313 -7.21 12.83 22.78
C LEU A 313 -7.74 11.49 23.28
N LYS A 314 -7.38 11.09 24.50
CA LYS A 314 -7.91 9.86 25.10
C LYS A 314 -9.43 9.94 25.27
N ASN A 315 -9.95 11.08 25.72
CA ASN A 315 -11.39 11.30 25.83
C ASN A 315 -12.07 11.29 24.45
N TYR A 316 -11.46 11.93 23.45
CA TYR A 316 -11.94 11.90 22.07
C TYR A 316 -11.97 10.47 21.49
N PHE A 317 -10.97 9.64 21.76
CA PHE A 317 -10.93 8.24 21.30
C PHE A 317 -12.04 7.40 21.92
N THR A 318 -12.29 7.56 23.21
CA THR A 318 -13.38 6.91 23.93
C THR A 318 -14.74 7.37 23.39
N TYR A 319 -14.89 8.68 23.14
CA TYR A 319 -16.12 9.27 22.63
C TYR A 319 -16.46 8.79 21.20
N ASP A 320 -15.51 8.85 20.26
CA ASP A 320 -15.75 8.47 18.86
C ASP A 320 -15.76 6.94 18.66
N GLN A 321 -15.44 6.15 19.70
CA GLN A 321 -15.35 4.67 19.69
C GLN A 321 -14.56 4.14 18.48
N ASN A 322 -13.47 4.84 18.15
CA ASN A 322 -12.71 4.61 16.94
C ASN A 322 -11.84 3.34 17.05
N HIS A 323 -11.71 2.63 15.93
CA HIS A 323 -10.69 1.59 15.79
C HIS A 323 -9.27 2.17 16.03
N PRO A 324 -8.33 1.46 16.67
CA PRO A 324 -7.00 1.98 17.00
C PRO A 324 -6.23 2.55 15.79
N GLY A 325 -6.40 1.95 14.61
CA GLY A 325 -5.87 2.49 13.35
C GLY A 325 -6.37 3.91 13.00
N THR A 326 -7.61 4.26 13.35
CA THR A 326 -8.14 5.63 13.21
C THR A 326 -7.57 6.57 14.27
N ASN A 327 -7.39 6.08 15.51
CA ASN A 327 -6.72 6.84 16.58
C ASN A 327 -5.27 7.16 16.21
N LEU A 328 -4.56 6.24 15.55
CA LEU A 328 -3.21 6.46 15.04
C LEU A 328 -3.16 7.63 14.05
N ILE A 329 -4.17 7.76 13.18
CA ILE A 329 -4.30 8.88 12.24
C ILE A 329 -4.56 10.18 13.01
N ALA A 330 -5.35 10.13 14.09
CA ALA A 330 -5.57 11.27 14.97
C ALA A 330 -4.28 11.73 15.64
N CYS A 331 -3.50 10.82 16.24
CA CYS A 331 -2.19 11.13 16.82
C CYS A 331 -1.24 11.74 15.78
N LYS A 332 -1.17 11.19 14.55
CA LYS A 332 -0.33 11.76 13.47
C LYS A 332 -0.73 13.18 13.11
N SER A 333 -2.03 13.43 12.99
CA SER A 333 -2.56 14.75 12.65
C SER A 333 -2.26 15.76 13.75
N MET A 334 -2.36 15.35 15.02
CA MET A 334 -1.99 16.16 16.18
C MET A 334 -0.49 16.44 16.27
N ILE A 335 0.36 15.47 15.92
CA ILE A 335 1.81 15.70 15.82
C ILE A 335 2.11 16.73 14.74
N HIS A 336 1.42 16.69 13.60
CA HIS A 336 1.59 17.70 12.56
C HIS A 336 1.16 19.09 13.03
N LEU A 337 0.04 19.18 13.76
CA LEU A 337 -0.44 20.43 14.34
C LEU A 337 0.56 20.99 15.36
N ALA A 338 1.06 20.14 16.26
CA ALA A 338 2.08 20.54 17.23
C ALA A 338 3.36 21.05 16.55
N LYS A 339 3.83 20.38 15.49
CA LYS A 339 5.00 20.84 14.71
C LYS A 339 4.77 22.19 14.04
N PHE A 340 3.55 22.45 13.58
CA PHE A 340 3.18 23.75 13.00
C PHE A 340 3.23 24.84 14.07
N LEU A 341 2.60 24.61 15.23
CA LEU A 341 2.52 25.59 16.30
C LEU A 341 3.89 25.89 16.94
N TYR A 342 4.73 24.87 17.14
CA TYR A 342 6.06 24.99 17.74
C TYR A 342 7.19 25.22 16.72
N ARG A 343 6.89 25.49 15.45
CA ARG A 343 7.92 25.59 14.38
C ARG A 343 9.01 26.62 14.64
N GLU A 344 8.68 27.72 15.32
CA GLU A 344 9.61 28.80 15.69
C GLU A 344 10.30 28.55 17.03
N GLN A 345 9.81 27.60 17.83
CA GLN A 345 10.29 27.33 19.19
C GLN A 345 11.31 26.20 19.24
N THR A 346 11.34 25.32 18.24
CA THR A 346 12.27 24.18 18.20
C THR A 346 13.57 24.53 17.48
N ASN A 347 14.68 24.00 17.97
CA ASN A 347 15.94 24.05 17.22
C ASN A 347 15.97 22.91 16.19
N ARG A 348 15.45 23.15 14.99
CA ARG A 348 15.38 22.13 13.92
C ARG A 348 16.73 21.59 13.46
N VAL A 349 17.82 22.33 13.71
CA VAL A 349 19.19 21.90 13.36
C VAL A 349 19.64 20.78 14.29
N LEU A 350 19.46 20.97 15.60
CA LEU A 350 19.89 20.00 16.62
C LEU A 350 18.83 18.93 16.92
N ARG A 351 17.55 19.28 16.85
CA ARG A 351 16.41 18.44 17.26
C ARG A 351 15.47 18.22 16.08
N ARG A 352 15.95 17.49 15.07
CA ARG A 352 15.22 17.25 13.81
C ARG A 352 13.85 16.61 14.01
N ARG A 353 13.67 15.85 15.10
CA ARG A 353 12.37 15.23 15.40
C ARG A 353 11.61 15.98 16.48
N TYR A 354 11.94 17.24 16.80
CA TYR A 354 11.22 18.03 17.80
C TYR A 354 11.20 17.31 19.17
N GLU A 355 12.30 16.65 19.52
CA GLU A 355 12.45 15.96 20.81
C GLU A 355 12.39 16.92 22.01
N ASP A 356 12.61 18.21 21.76
CA ASP A 356 12.56 19.32 22.70
C ASP A 356 11.14 19.86 22.97
N VAL A 357 10.11 19.38 22.25
CA VAL A 357 8.72 19.83 22.40
C VAL A 357 7.91 18.77 23.17
N PRO A 358 7.55 19.00 24.45
CA PRO A 358 6.92 17.98 25.30
C PRO A 358 5.67 17.34 24.72
N VAL A 359 4.77 18.13 24.13
CA VAL A 359 3.53 17.62 23.52
C VAL A 359 3.80 16.68 22.34
N ILE A 360 4.86 16.91 21.55
CA ILE A 360 5.20 16.01 20.44
C ILE A 360 5.73 14.68 20.97
N THR A 361 6.56 14.71 22.01
CA THR A 361 7.07 13.51 22.67
C THR A 361 5.93 12.70 23.28
N GLY A 362 5.02 13.35 24.02
CA GLY A 362 3.83 12.72 24.57
C GLY A 362 2.93 12.09 23.50
N LEU A 363 2.67 12.81 22.40
CA LEU A 363 1.84 12.32 21.30
C LEU A 363 2.47 11.10 20.58
N ARG A 364 3.80 10.99 20.55
CA ARG A 364 4.49 9.81 20.01
C ARG A 364 4.38 8.60 20.91
N VAL A 365 4.43 8.79 22.22
CA VAL A 365 4.16 7.70 23.18
C VAL A 365 2.74 7.20 22.97
N LEU A 366 1.74 8.09 22.98
CA LEU A 366 0.35 7.72 22.74
C LEU A 366 0.14 7.07 21.35
N GLN A 367 0.86 7.53 20.33
CA GLN A 367 0.86 6.90 19.00
C GLN A 367 1.36 5.44 19.04
N ASN A 368 2.43 5.16 19.79
CA ASN A 368 2.96 3.82 19.94
C ASN A 368 2.00 2.94 20.73
N ASP A 369 1.42 3.45 21.82
CA ASP A 369 0.39 2.73 22.59
C ASP A 369 -0.78 2.27 21.69
N GLN A 370 -1.27 3.14 20.80
CA GLN A 370 -2.34 2.80 19.86
C GLN A 370 -1.92 1.79 18.78
N ARG A 371 -0.63 1.70 18.46
CA ARG A 371 -0.09 0.74 17.49
C ARG A 371 0.09 -0.64 18.14
N ASP A 372 0.43 -0.67 19.42
CA ASP A 372 0.66 -1.88 20.19
C ASP A 372 -0.63 -2.41 20.84
N ASP A 373 -1.73 -1.65 20.77
CA ASP A 373 -3.07 -2.09 21.15
C ASP A 373 -3.43 -3.42 20.44
N PRO A 374 -3.83 -4.48 21.17
CA PRO A 374 -4.24 -5.75 20.58
C PRO A 374 -5.37 -5.62 19.56
N GLY A 375 -6.24 -4.62 19.71
CA GLY A 375 -7.31 -4.29 18.77
C GLY A 375 -6.82 -3.58 17.50
N PHE A 376 -5.54 -3.16 17.43
CA PHE A 376 -4.94 -2.58 16.22
C PHE A 376 -4.83 -3.60 15.10
N TYR A 377 -4.47 -4.84 15.46
CA TYR A 377 -4.48 -5.95 14.52
C TYR A 377 -5.89 -6.52 14.48
N THR A 378 -6.55 -6.48 13.32
CA THR A 378 -7.77 -7.25 13.12
C THR A 378 -7.44 -8.71 13.47
N PRO A 379 -8.18 -9.37 14.39
CA PRO A 379 -7.90 -10.76 14.74
C PRO A 379 -7.72 -11.55 13.46
N THR A 380 -6.64 -12.34 13.37
CA THR A 380 -6.45 -13.26 12.25
C THR A 380 -7.58 -14.27 12.32
N ILE A 381 -8.70 -13.95 11.65
CA ILE A 381 -9.85 -14.85 11.58
C ILE A 381 -9.31 -16.17 11.00
N PRO A 382 -9.45 -17.29 11.72
CA PRO A 382 -8.94 -18.58 11.29
C PRO A 382 -9.38 -18.91 9.86
N ASN A 383 -8.54 -19.63 9.11
CA ASN A 383 -8.82 -19.95 7.71
C ASN A 383 -10.18 -20.66 7.56
N HIS A 384 -10.54 -21.56 8.47
CA HIS A 384 -11.81 -22.29 8.44
C HIS A 384 -13.06 -21.39 8.52
N GLN A 385 -12.95 -20.15 9.04
CA GLN A 385 -14.06 -19.18 9.06
C GLN A 385 -14.09 -18.28 7.81
N ARG A 386 -13.08 -18.38 6.93
CA ARG A 386 -12.93 -17.58 5.69
C ARG A 386 -12.97 -18.44 4.43
N THR A 387 -13.08 -19.76 4.58
CA THR A 387 -13.10 -20.73 3.49
C THR A 387 -14.19 -21.75 3.73
N VAL A 388 -14.60 -22.41 2.66
CA VAL A 388 -15.51 -23.56 2.69
C VAL A 388 -14.81 -24.75 2.05
N PRO A 389 -15.29 -25.99 2.27
CA PRO A 389 -14.94 -27.14 1.44
C PRO A 389 -15.05 -26.83 -0.07
N TRP A 390 -14.25 -27.50 -0.90
CA TRP A 390 -14.27 -27.24 -2.34
C TRP A 390 -15.60 -27.68 -2.97
N GLU A 391 -16.20 -28.71 -2.40
CA GLU A 391 -17.51 -29.26 -2.71
C GLU A 391 -18.61 -28.20 -2.53
N ASP A 392 -18.56 -27.42 -1.45
CA ASP A 392 -19.48 -26.29 -1.22
C ASP A 392 -19.27 -25.17 -2.25
N ALA A 393 -18.02 -24.96 -2.68
CA ALA A 393 -17.72 -23.99 -3.74
C ALA A 393 -18.32 -24.42 -5.10
N ILE A 394 -18.33 -25.72 -5.37
CA ILE A 394 -19.02 -26.32 -6.51
C ILE A 394 -20.54 -26.13 -6.38
N GLU A 395 -21.10 -26.33 -5.18
CA GLU A 395 -22.52 -26.13 -4.95
C GLU A 395 -22.96 -24.67 -5.15
N VAL A 396 -22.10 -23.69 -4.79
CA VAL A 396 -22.31 -22.27 -5.10
C VAL A 396 -22.45 -22.02 -6.61
N ILE A 397 -21.75 -22.77 -7.46
CA ILE A 397 -21.90 -22.69 -8.92
C ILE A 397 -23.27 -23.21 -9.33
N ARG A 398 -23.70 -24.37 -8.82
CA ARG A 398 -25.01 -24.97 -9.14
C ARG A 398 -26.17 -24.08 -8.70
N GLN A 399 -26.09 -23.49 -7.52
CA GLN A 399 -27.09 -22.54 -7.04
C GLN A 399 -27.09 -21.25 -7.88
N SER A 400 -25.91 -20.77 -8.29
CA SER A 400 -25.81 -19.64 -9.22
C SER A 400 -26.36 -19.96 -10.61
N GLN A 401 -26.22 -21.20 -11.07
CA GLN A 401 -26.82 -21.69 -12.31
C GLN A 401 -28.34 -21.69 -12.20
N HIS A 402 -28.88 -22.28 -11.14
CA HIS A 402 -30.32 -22.28 -10.89
C HIS A 402 -30.89 -20.85 -10.95
N GLU A 403 -30.25 -19.89 -10.29
CA GLU A 403 -30.67 -18.48 -10.35
C GLU A 403 -30.61 -17.86 -11.76
N ALA A 404 -29.64 -18.25 -12.60
CA ALA A 404 -29.57 -17.77 -13.99
C ALA A 404 -30.67 -18.37 -14.87
N GLU A 405 -31.06 -19.61 -14.59
CA GLU A 405 -32.05 -20.37 -15.36
C GLU A 405 -33.51 -20.06 -14.97
N VAL A 406 -33.75 -19.69 -13.71
CA VAL A 406 -35.09 -19.34 -13.24
C VAL A 406 -35.64 -18.15 -14.04
N ASN A 407 -36.71 -18.41 -14.79
CA ASN A 407 -37.39 -17.44 -15.64
C ASN A 407 -38.41 -16.57 -14.90
N HIS A 408 -38.85 -16.98 -13.70
CA HIS A 408 -39.97 -16.36 -13.00
C HIS A 408 -39.58 -15.84 -11.61
N THR A 409 -40.29 -14.82 -11.13
CA THR A 409 -40.22 -14.43 -9.72
C THR A 409 -41.29 -15.16 -8.93
N PHE A 410 -40.90 -15.75 -7.81
CA PHE A 410 -41.80 -16.41 -6.87
C PHE A 410 -42.19 -15.46 -5.74
N ARG A 411 -43.41 -15.61 -5.22
CA ARG A 411 -43.85 -15.00 -3.96
C ARG A 411 -44.29 -16.11 -3.03
N VAL A 412 -43.77 -16.12 -1.81
CA VAL A 412 -44.31 -17.01 -0.78
C VAL A 412 -45.67 -16.47 -0.34
N ASN A 413 -46.72 -17.26 -0.54
CA ASN A 413 -48.03 -16.96 0.00
C ASN A 413 -47.95 -17.02 1.53
N LYS A 414 -48.26 -15.91 2.21
CA LYS A 414 -48.10 -15.77 3.66
C LYS A 414 -49.01 -16.71 4.47
N GLN A 415 -50.12 -17.18 3.90
CA GLN A 415 -51.10 -18.03 4.58
C GLN A 415 -50.79 -19.52 4.41
N THR A 416 -50.33 -19.93 3.21
CA THR A 416 -50.09 -21.34 2.90
C THR A 416 -48.62 -21.73 2.97
N GLY A 417 -47.70 -20.75 3.03
CA GLY A 417 -46.26 -20.97 2.92
C GLY A 417 -45.79 -21.45 1.55
N LYS A 418 -46.69 -21.61 0.57
CA LYS A 418 -46.36 -22.11 -0.77
C LYS A 418 -45.87 -20.99 -1.67
N GLU A 419 -44.90 -21.31 -2.54
CA GLU A 419 -44.41 -20.39 -3.56
C GLU A 419 -45.40 -20.29 -4.72
N GLU A 420 -45.89 -19.08 -4.99
CA GLU A 420 -46.72 -18.77 -6.15
C GLU A 420 -45.89 -18.07 -7.22
N ILE A 421 -45.93 -18.58 -8.45
CA ILE A 421 -45.30 -17.97 -9.63
C ILE A 421 -46.05 -16.67 -9.95
N LYS A 422 -45.37 -15.53 -9.85
CA LYS A 422 -46.03 -14.22 -10.02
C LYS A 422 -45.86 -13.63 -11.41
N ARG A 423 -44.62 -13.56 -11.91
CA ARG A 423 -44.25 -12.81 -13.14
C ARG A 423 -42.99 -13.35 -13.78
N LEU A 424 -42.83 -13.13 -15.09
CA LEU A 424 -41.57 -13.30 -15.79
C LEU A 424 -40.53 -12.31 -15.24
N ARG A 425 -39.29 -12.76 -15.04
CA ARG A 425 -38.19 -11.92 -14.55
C ARG A 425 -37.79 -10.88 -15.58
N ALA A 426 -37.40 -9.71 -15.10
CA ALA A 426 -36.82 -8.68 -15.95
C ALA A 426 -35.57 -9.21 -16.65
N ARG A 427 -35.44 -8.96 -17.96
CA ARG A 427 -34.31 -9.42 -18.79
C ARG A 427 -32.96 -8.99 -18.21
N ARG A 428 -32.89 -7.76 -17.68
CA ARG A 428 -31.71 -7.24 -16.97
C ARG A 428 -31.35 -8.03 -15.72
N GLY A 429 -32.34 -8.46 -14.93
CA GLY A 429 -32.09 -9.28 -13.74
C GLY A 429 -31.48 -10.64 -14.09
N ARG A 430 -31.97 -11.26 -15.17
CA ARG A 430 -31.36 -12.49 -15.72
C ARG A 430 -29.94 -12.25 -16.24
N ALA A 431 -29.72 -11.15 -16.95
CA ALA A 431 -28.39 -10.77 -17.44
C ALA A 431 -27.38 -10.67 -16.28
N GLU A 432 -27.78 -10.08 -15.15
CA GLU A 432 -26.91 -10.02 -13.97
C GLU A 432 -26.58 -11.39 -13.39
N ASP A 433 -27.55 -12.32 -13.33
CA ASP A 433 -27.31 -13.66 -12.79
C ASP A 433 -26.46 -14.54 -13.72
N ILE A 434 -26.69 -14.46 -15.04
CA ILE A 434 -25.83 -15.10 -16.05
C ILE A 434 -24.40 -14.57 -15.92
N GLN A 435 -24.22 -13.25 -15.80
CA GLN A 435 -22.89 -12.67 -15.62
C GLN A 435 -22.23 -13.12 -14.31
N ARG A 436 -22.99 -13.22 -13.21
CA ARG A 436 -22.46 -13.72 -11.92
C ARG A 436 -22.04 -15.19 -12.04
N LEU A 437 -22.82 -16.02 -12.72
CA LEU A 437 -22.47 -17.41 -13.02
C LEU A 437 -21.20 -17.48 -13.86
N LEU A 438 -21.09 -16.70 -14.94
CA LEU A 438 -19.91 -16.66 -15.79
C LEU A 438 -18.65 -16.23 -15.03
N ILE A 439 -18.75 -15.27 -14.10
CA ILE A 439 -17.64 -14.90 -13.23
C ILE A 439 -17.13 -16.11 -12.43
N LEU A 440 -18.05 -16.91 -11.86
CA LEU A 440 -17.68 -18.11 -11.11
C LEU A 440 -17.09 -19.18 -12.02
N LEU A 441 -17.72 -19.47 -13.17
CA LEU A 441 -17.25 -20.49 -14.10
C LEU A 441 -15.86 -20.16 -14.68
N LEU A 442 -15.66 -18.93 -15.16
CA LEU A 442 -14.38 -18.49 -15.72
C LEU A 442 -13.26 -18.46 -14.68
N LEU A 443 -13.58 -18.21 -13.41
CA LEU A 443 -12.57 -18.26 -12.35
C LEU A 443 -12.30 -19.69 -11.92
N MET A 444 -13.32 -20.50 -11.64
CA MET A 444 -13.14 -21.78 -10.97
C MET A 444 -12.87 -22.94 -11.93
N VAL A 445 -13.42 -22.89 -13.15
CA VAL A 445 -13.47 -24.05 -14.04
C VAL A 445 -12.43 -23.99 -15.15
N SER A 446 -11.94 -22.81 -15.53
CA SER A 446 -11.06 -22.66 -16.71
C SER A 446 -9.63 -23.22 -16.56
N GLY A 447 -9.31 -23.96 -15.49
CA GLY A 447 -7.97 -24.48 -15.17
C GLY A 447 -7.51 -24.23 -13.72
N GLY A 448 -8.35 -23.56 -12.92
CA GLY A 448 -8.17 -23.24 -11.50
C GLY A 448 -8.44 -21.76 -11.18
N PRO A 449 -8.71 -21.36 -9.92
CA PRO A 449 -9.04 -19.98 -9.54
C PRO A 449 -8.02 -18.93 -10.01
N ASP A 450 -8.35 -18.16 -11.03
CA ASP A 450 -7.48 -17.05 -11.47
C ASP A 450 -7.65 -15.79 -10.58
N ARG A 451 -6.90 -14.74 -10.89
CA ARG A 451 -7.00 -13.43 -10.24
C ARG A 451 -8.21 -12.68 -10.80
N PRO A 452 -8.99 -11.96 -9.97
CA PRO A 452 -10.07 -11.08 -10.45
C PRO A 452 -9.61 -10.06 -11.50
N ARG A 453 -8.33 -9.68 -11.42
CA ARG A 453 -7.69 -8.83 -12.43
C ARG A 453 -7.72 -9.45 -13.83
N THR A 454 -7.57 -10.77 -13.98
CA THR A 454 -7.64 -11.41 -15.30
C THR A 454 -9.01 -11.19 -15.93
N LEU A 455 -10.10 -11.40 -15.18
CA LEU A 455 -11.45 -11.16 -15.69
C LEU A 455 -11.68 -9.71 -16.11
N GLY A 456 -11.15 -8.75 -15.35
CA GLY A 456 -11.21 -7.33 -15.71
C GLY A 456 -10.38 -6.94 -16.94
N LEU A 457 -9.59 -7.86 -17.50
CA LEU A 457 -8.76 -7.64 -18.69
C LEU A 457 -9.31 -8.34 -19.93
N LEU A 458 -10.34 -9.18 -19.81
CA LEU A 458 -10.90 -9.93 -20.94
C LEU A 458 -11.68 -8.98 -21.85
N ARG A 459 -11.14 -8.71 -23.03
CA ARG A 459 -11.72 -7.90 -24.10
C ARG A 459 -12.02 -8.81 -25.28
N ILE A 460 -13.27 -8.80 -25.72
CA ILE A 460 -13.76 -9.66 -26.79
C ILE A 460 -13.02 -9.30 -28.09
N GLY A 461 -12.39 -10.29 -28.72
CA GLY A 461 -11.62 -10.10 -29.96
C GLY A 461 -10.19 -9.59 -29.78
N GLU A 462 -9.74 -9.31 -28.55
CA GLU A 462 -8.36 -8.90 -28.27
C GLU A 462 -7.67 -9.88 -27.30
N THR A 463 -8.13 -9.94 -26.05
CA THR A 463 -7.56 -10.82 -25.01
C THR A 463 -8.46 -12.01 -24.69
N PHE A 464 -9.68 -12.01 -25.23
CA PHE A 464 -10.64 -13.11 -25.18
C PHE A 464 -11.10 -13.44 -26.59
N LEU A 465 -10.56 -14.52 -27.15
CA LEU A 465 -10.58 -14.84 -28.58
C LEU A 465 -11.36 -16.12 -28.84
N TYR A 466 -12.06 -16.21 -29.97
CA TYR A 466 -12.79 -17.41 -30.39
C TYR A 466 -12.21 -17.96 -31.70
N GLY A 467 -11.68 -19.18 -31.66
CA GLY A 467 -10.91 -19.78 -32.76
C GLY A 467 -10.00 -20.91 -32.27
N ASP A 468 -8.89 -21.11 -32.96
CA ASP A 468 -7.91 -22.14 -32.63
C ASP A 468 -6.49 -21.57 -32.50
N TYR A 469 -5.69 -22.19 -31.62
CA TYR A 469 -4.30 -21.84 -31.37
C TYR A 469 -3.44 -23.09 -31.40
N ASP A 470 -2.55 -23.17 -32.38
CA ASP A 470 -1.68 -24.33 -32.63
C ASP A 470 -0.38 -24.32 -31.82
N GLY A 471 -0.18 -23.30 -30.98
CA GLY A 471 1.08 -23.07 -30.25
C GLY A 471 1.96 -21.97 -30.85
N LEU A 472 1.73 -21.59 -32.11
CA LEU A 472 2.50 -20.59 -32.86
C LEU A 472 1.63 -19.43 -33.33
N SER A 473 0.43 -19.71 -33.82
CA SER A 473 -0.46 -18.73 -34.43
C SER A 473 -1.91 -18.96 -34.02
N PHE A 474 -2.67 -17.87 -33.96
CA PHE A 474 -4.11 -17.92 -33.68
C PHE A 474 -4.90 -17.73 -34.97
N THR A 475 -5.82 -18.66 -35.25
CA THR A 475 -6.75 -18.57 -36.37
C THR A 475 -8.16 -18.33 -35.82
N SER A 476 -8.76 -17.20 -36.16
CA SER A 476 -10.11 -16.86 -35.73
C SER A 476 -11.16 -17.80 -36.35
N ALA A 477 -12.26 -18.04 -35.64
CA ALA A 477 -13.28 -19.02 -36.04
C ALA A 477 -13.87 -18.79 -37.44
N ASP A 478 -14.00 -17.53 -37.88
CA ASP A 478 -14.46 -17.12 -39.21
C ASP A 478 -13.50 -17.51 -40.35
N ARG A 479 -12.24 -17.79 -40.01
CA ARG A 479 -11.18 -18.17 -40.95
C ARG A 479 -10.80 -19.66 -40.84
N MET A 480 -11.39 -20.38 -39.89
CA MET A 480 -11.17 -21.81 -39.74
C MET A 480 -11.87 -22.59 -40.83
N ARG A 481 -11.26 -23.69 -41.30
CA ARG A 481 -11.90 -24.61 -42.26
C ARG A 481 -13.15 -25.27 -41.66
N ASP A 482 -13.09 -25.58 -40.37
CA ASP A 482 -14.20 -26.12 -39.60
C ASP A 482 -14.42 -25.26 -38.33
N PRO A 483 -15.34 -24.26 -38.39
CA PRO A 483 -15.66 -23.42 -37.24
C PRO A 483 -16.23 -24.19 -36.04
N SER A 484 -16.71 -25.43 -36.22
CA SER A 484 -17.25 -26.24 -35.11
C SER A 484 -16.18 -26.66 -34.10
N GLN A 485 -14.90 -26.66 -34.51
CA GLN A 485 -13.76 -26.95 -33.63
C GLN A 485 -13.28 -25.72 -32.83
N ALA A 486 -13.84 -24.54 -33.11
CA ALA A 486 -13.41 -23.30 -32.47
C ALA A 486 -13.63 -23.32 -30.96
N SER A 487 -12.64 -22.81 -30.24
CA SER A 487 -12.64 -22.72 -28.78
C SER A 487 -12.40 -21.28 -28.32
N TRP A 488 -12.83 -20.99 -27.09
CA TRP A 488 -12.48 -19.73 -26.45
C TRP A 488 -11.06 -19.79 -25.86
N TRP A 489 -10.29 -18.72 -26.05
CA TRP A 489 -8.92 -18.58 -25.59
C TRP A 489 -8.72 -17.27 -24.82
N ILE A 490 -7.92 -17.35 -23.75
CA ILE A 490 -7.42 -16.19 -23.01
C ILE A 490 -6.00 -15.90 -23.49
N HIS A 491 -5.79 -14.72 -24.06
CA HIS A 491 -4.49 -14.22 -24.51
C HIS A 491 -4.08 -13.00 -23.67
N LEU A 492 -2.93 -13.07 -23.00
CA LEU A 492 -2.42 -11.96 -22.19
C LEU A 492 -0.95 -11.69 -22.48
N LEU A 493 -0.66 -10.43 -22.81
CA LEU A 493 0.70 -9.94 -22.99
C LEU A 493 1.41 -9.74 -21.63
N PRO A 494 2.76 -9.79 -21.58
CA PRO A 494 3.53 -9.65 -20.33
C PRO A 494 3.20 -8.42 -19.47
N HIS A 495 2.78 -7.31 -20.09
CA HIS A 495 2.42 -6.09 -19.35
C HIS A 495 1.00 -6.11 -18.78
N GLN A 496 0.14 -7.01 -19.29
CA GLN A 496 -1.28 -7.08 -18.92
C GLN A 496 -1.48 -7.86 -17.61
N TYR A 497 -0.67 -8.89 -17.31
CA TYR A 497 -0.76 -9.65 -16.05
C TYR A 497 0.33 -9.31 -15.02
N LYS A 498 -0.03 -9.33 -13.73
CA LYS A 498 0.78 -8.82 -12.59
C LYS A 498 2.22 -9.34 -12.52
N ASN A 499 2.51 -10.54 -13.02
CA ASN A 499 3.81 -11.19 -12.94
C ASN A 499 4.57 -11.23 -14.29
N GLY A 500 4.01 -10.71 -15.39
CA GLY A 500 4.67 -10.80 -16.70
C GLY A 500 5.97 -9.99 -16.77
N ARG A 501 6.16 -9.02 -15.87
CA ARG A 501 7.43 -8.29 -15.70
C ARG A 501 8.52 -9.05 -14.93
N THR A 502 8.23 -10.13 -14.22
CA THR A 502 9.24 -10.90 -13.45
C THR A 502 9.58 -12.23 -14.10
N ARG A 503 8.69 -12.81 -14.90
CA ARG A 503 8.95 -14.02 -15.70
C ARG A 503 9.40 -13.65 -17.12
N LYS A 504 10.71 -13.43 -17.34
CA LYS A 504 11.25 -13.21 -18.72
C LYS A 504 11.00 -14.40 -19.64
N GLU A 505 10.92 -15.60 -19.07
CA GLU A 505 11.00 -16.86 -19.79
C GLU A 505 9.66 -17.34 -20.40
N LYS A 506 8.53 -16.66 -20.15
CA LYS A 506 7.20 -17.19 -20.51
C LYS A 506 6.41 -16.40 -21.55
N GLY A 507 7.01 -15.40 -22.20
CA GLY A 507 6.39 -14.71 -23.33
C GLY A 507 4.92 -14.32 -23.10
N GLU A 508 4.11 -14.48 -24.14
CA GLU A 508 2.66 -14.32 -24.09
C GLU A 508 2.00 -15.48 -23.33
N PHE A 509 0.91 -15.22 -22.63
CA PHE A 509 0.12 -16.25 -21.96
C PHE A 509 -1.07 -16.63 -22.83
N TRP A 510 -1.15 -17.90 -23.20
CA TRP A 510 -2.27 -18.52 -23.90
C TRP A 510 -2.89 -19.59 -23.01
N ALA A 511 -4.21 -19.56 -22.87
CA ALA A 511 -4.97 -20.58 -22.16
C ALA A 511 -6.30 -20.86 -22.88
N ARG A 512 -6.51 -22.11 -23.26
CA ARG A 512 -7.80 -22.58 -23.77
C ARG A 512 -8.80 -22.60 -22.63
N VAL A 513 -9.97 -22.03 -22.85
CA VAL A 513 -11.11 -22.11 -21.94
C VAL A 513 -11.81 -23.44 -22.20
N PRO A 514 -11.84 -24.38 -21.23
CA PRO A 514 -12.51 -25.66 -21.40
C PRO A 514 -14.02 -25.45 -21.55
N ASP A 515 -14.61 -26.11 -22.54
CA ASP A 515 -16.07 -26.16 -22.68
C ASP A 515 -16.68 -27.24 -21.79
N SER A 516 -15.93 -28.32 -21.57
CA SER A 516 -16.36 -29.49 -20.79
C SER A 516 -16.51 -29.14 -19.30
N VAL A 517 -17.74 -28.74 -18.96
CA VAL A 517 -18.25 -28.69 -17.59
C VAL A 517 -19.56 -29.49 -17.46
N PRO A 518 -19.79 -30.60 -18.20
CA PRO A 518 -21.14 -31.16 -18.35
C PRO A 518 -21.61 -31.86 -17.07
N GLU A 519 -20.68 -32.30 -16.23
CA GLU A 519 -20.96 -32.97 -14.95
C GLU A 519 -21.26 -31.98 -13.81
N LEU A 520 -20.82 -30.72 -13.98
CA LEU A 520 -21.02 -29.66 -13.00
C LEU A 520 -22.26 -28.81 -13.32
N LEU A 521 -22.64 -28.72 -14.59
CA LEU A 521 -23.82 -28.00 -15.05
C LEU A 521 -24.97 -28.97 -15.38
N SER A 522 -26.22 -28.50 -15.35
CA SER A 522 -27.36 -29.29 -15.83
C SER A 522 -27.14 -29.90 -17.23
N GLU A 523 -27.69 -31.09 -17.48
CA GLU A 523 -27.54 -31.85 -18.73
C GLU A 523 -27.62 -30.97 -20.00
N GLY A 524 -26.64 -31.13 -20.87
CA GLY A 524 -26.56 -30.44 -22.16
C GLY A 524 -26.10 -28.98 -22.12
N LYS A 525 -25.87 -28.38 -20.94
CA LYS A 525 -25.36 -27.01 -20.82
C LYS A 525 -23.88 -27.01 -20.47
N THR A 526 -23.14 -26.16 -21.17
CA THR A 526 -21.69 -26.02 -21.01
C THR A 526 -21.30 -24.58 -20.65
N LEU A 527 -20.02 -24.34 -20.41
CA LEU A 527 -19.53 -22.95 -20.29
C LEU A 527 -19.79 -22.17 -21.58
N TYR A 528 -19.61 -22.78 -22.75
CA TYR A 528 -19.82 -22.09 -24.03
C TYR A 528 -21.29 -21.76 -24.25
N TYR A 529 -22.22 -22.61 -23.78
CA TYR A 529 -23.65 -22.27 -23.76
C TYR A 529 -23.92 -20.95 -23.02
N TYR A 530 -23.37 -20.78 -21.81
CA TYR A 530 -23.56 -19.54 -21.05
C TYR A 530 -22.82 -18.35 -21.63
N LEU A 531 -21.64 -18.55 -22.23
CA LEU A 531 -20.93 -17.50 -22.96
C LEU A 531 -21.74 -17.04 -24.18
N TYR A 532 -22.31 -17.97 -24.94
CA TYR A 532 -23.19 -17.68 -26.07
C TYR A 532 -24.41 -16.88 -25.63
N LEU A 533 -25.15 -17.36 -24.61
CA LEU A 533 -26.30 -16.63 -24.07
C LEU A 533 -25.92 -15.22 -23.61
N TRP A 534 -24.81 -15.09 -22.89
CA TRP A 534 -24.35 -13.79 -22.42
C TRP A 534 -24.02 -12.86 -23.58
N LEU A 535 -23.17 -13.28 -24.51
CA LEU A 535 -22.67 -12.43 -25.59
C LEU A 535 -23.77 -12.03 -26.57
N ASN A 536 -24.67 -12.96 -26.92
CA ASN A 536 -25.65 -12.76 -27.98
C ASN A 536 -27.02 -12.28 -27.48
N GLU A 537 -27.42 -12.62 -26.25
CA GLU A 537 -28.76 -12.29 -25.75
C GLU A 537 -28.74 -11.29 -24.59
N TYR A 538 -27.91 -11.53 -23.57
CA TYR A 538 -28.09 -10.86 -22.28
C TYR A 538 -27.22 -9.64 -22.03
N ARG A 539 -26.00 -9.60 -22.61
CA ARG A 539 -25.03 -8.52 -22.40
C ARG A 539 -25.59 -7.16 -22.82
N ALA A 540 -26.40 -7.10 -23.89
CA ALA A 540 -27.01 -5.87 -24.37
C ALA A 540 -27.94 -5.20 -23.32
N TYR A 541 -28.62 -5.97 -22.46
CA TYR A 541 -29.49 -5.41 -21.41
C TYR A 541 -28.73 -4.67 -20.30
N MET A 542 -27.42 -4.82 -20.26
CA MET A 542 -26.53 -4.10 -19.33
C MET A 542 -25.97 -2.80 -19.95
N ASN A 543 -26.29 -2.52 -21.21
CA ASN A 543 -25.86 -1.34 -21.98
C ASN A 543 -24.34 -1.03 -21.88
N PRO A 544 -23.46 -2.02 -22.17
CA PRO A 544 -22.02 -1.79 -22.10
C PRO A 544 -21.55 -0.83 -23.20
N GLN A 545 -20.75 0.17 -22.83
CA GLN A 545 -20.13 1.12 -23.76
C GLN A 545 -18.64 0.79 -23.97
N HIS A 546 -18.33 -0.52 -24.05
CA HIS A 546 -16.98 -1.06 -24.14
C HIS A 546 -16.98 -2.50 -24.66
N ASP A 547 -15.80 -3.03 -24.97
CA ASP A 547 -15.56 -4.38 -25.50
C ASP A 547 -15.14 -5.41 -24.43
N PHE A 548 -14.95 -5.01 -23.17
CA PHE A 548 -14.72 -5.96 -22.08
C PHE A 548 -15.88 -6.98 -21.95
N LEU A 549 -15.52 -8.24 -21.70
CA LEU A 549 -16.45 -9.37 -21.57
C LEU A 549 -17.53 -9.11 -20.51
N LEU A 550 -17.13 -8.55 -19.36
CA LEU A 550 -17.99 -8.28 -18.23
C LEU A 550 -18.24 -6.77 -18.07
N THR A 551 -19.45 -6.41 -17.64
CA THR A 551 -19.90 -5.03 -17.43
C THR A 551 -20.59 -4.84 -16.08
N THR A 552 -20.35 -3.69 -15.46
CA THR A 552 -21.09 -3.24 -14.28
C THR A 552 -22.57 -2.99 -14.61
N ASP A 553 -23.37 -2.81 -13.58
CA ASP A 553 -24.77 -2.35 -13.68
C ASP A 553 -24.91 -0.99 -14.37
N LYS A 554 -23.84 -0.19 -14.42
CA LYS A 554 -23.82 1.12 -15.09
C LYS A 554 -23.27 1.06 -16.53
N GLY A 555 -23.09 -0.12 -17.10
CA GLY A 555 -22.53 -0.28 -18.46
C GLY A 555 -21.03 0.02 -18.56
N GLN A 556 -20.33 0.12 -17.42
CA GLN A 556 -18.90 0.42 -17.33
C GLN A 556 -18.08 -0.87 -17.14
N PRO A 557 -16.79 -0.88 -17.54
CA PRO A 557 -15.92 -2.03 -17.29
C PRO A 557 -15.78 -2.32 -15.79
N PHE A 558 -15.62 -3.60 -15.44
CA PHE A 558 -15.28 -3.96 -14.07
C PHE A 558 -13.85 -3.55 -13.73
N ASN A 559 -13.68 -2.97 -12.53
CA ASN A 559 -12.36 -2.96 -11.90
C ASN A 559 -12.13 -4.28 -11.13
N PRO A 560 -10.87 -4.67 -10.85
CA PRO A 560 -10.55 -5.94 -10.19
C PRO A 560 -11.19 -6.11 -8.80
N ASN A 561 -11.41 -5.02 -8.06
CA ASN A 561 -11.99 -5.08 -6.71
C ASN A 561 -13.49 -5.41 -6.80
N SER A 562 -14.20 -4.79 -7.74
CA SER A 562 -15.62 -5.05 -7.96
C SER A 562 -15.91 -6.51 -8.36
N VAL A 563 -14.99 -7.16 -9.10
CA VAL A 563 -15.10 -8.60 -9.37
C VAL A 563 -14.90 -9.41 -8.08
N ALA A 564 -13.91 -9.05 -7.26
CA ALA A 564 -13.65 -9.72 -5.98
C ALA A 564 -14.85 -9.62 -5.02
N ASP A 565 -15.49 -8.45 -4.96
CA ASP A 565 -16.68 -8.22 -4.14
C ASP A 565 -17.87 -9.06 -4.60
N ARG A 566 -18.06 -9.21 -5.91
CA ARG A 566 -19.13 -10.07 -6.45
C ARG A 566 -18.95 -11.55 -6.10
N ILE A 567 -17.71 -12.05 -6.14
CA ILE A 567 -17.40 -13.41 -5.68
C ILE A 567 -17.74 -13.56 -4.20
N SER A 568 -17.22 -12.66 -3.37
CA SER A 568 -17.43 -12.70 -1.91
C SER A 568 -18.91 -12.62 -1.54
N ALA A 569 -19.68 -11.78 -2.23
CA ALA A 569 -21.12 -11.65 -2.04
C ALA A 569 -21.88 -12.93 -2.44
N ARG A 570 -21.48 -13.59 -3.54
CA ARG A 570 -22.10 -14.85 -3.98
C ARG A 570 -21.83 -15.98 -2.98
N PHE A 571 -20.59 -16.14 -2.53
CA PHE A 571 -20.29 -17.12 -1.48
C PHE A 571 -21.05 -16.82 -0.19
N PHE A 572 -21.04 -15.58 0.28
CA PHE A 572 -21.76 -15.21 1.50
C PHE A 572 -23.27 -15.45 1.41
N LYS A 573 -23.87 -15.28 0.23
CA LYS A 573 -25.30 -15.53 0.01
C LYS A 573 -25.67 -16.99 0.30
N PHE A 574 -24.85 -17.92 -0.18
CA PHE A 574 -25.18 -19.35 -0.18
C PHE A 574 -24.55 -20.12 0.97
N THR A 575 -23.34 -19.76 1.39
CA THR A 575 -22.61 -20.47 2.45
C THR A 575 -22.54 -19.68 3.76
N ARG A 576 -22.99 -18.43 3.77
CA ARG A 576 -22.81 -17.47 4.89
C ARG A 576 -21.34 -17.17 5.22
N VAL A 577 -20.40 -17.61 4.38
CA VAL A 577 -18.96 -17.35 4.51
C VAL A 577 -18.49 -16.41 3.41
N ARG A 578 -17.78 -15.34 3.78
CA ARG A 578 -17.20 -14.39 2.82
C ARG A 578 -15.88 -14.93 2.25
N VAL A 579 -15.98 -15.70 1.18
CA VAL A 579 -14.81 -16.23 0.47
C VAL A 579 -14.24 -15.19 -0.49
N THR A 580 -12.99 -14.79 -0.28
CA THR A 580 -12.29 -13.88 -1.20
C THR A 580 -11.70 -14.65 -2.39
N SER A 581 -11.37 -13.95 -3.49
CA SER A 581 -10.67 -14.58 -4.62
C SER A 581 -9.32 -15.22 -4.28
N THR A 582 -8.62 -14.69 -3.27
CA THR A 582 -7.40 -15.30 -2.73
C THR A 582 -7.75 -16.54 -1.91
N GLY A 583 -8.84 -16.50 -1.13
CA GLY A 583 -9.40 -17.65 -0.43
C GLY A 583 -9.76 -18.80 -1.38
N LEU A 584 -10.40 -18.51 -2.52
CA LEU A 584 -10.69 -19.53 -3.55
C LEU A 584 -9.44 -20.22 -4.08
N ARG A 585 -8.39 -19.45 -4.39
CA ARG A 585 -7.09 -20.00 -4.80
C ARG A 585 -6.51 -20.94 -3.75
N LYS A 586 -6.61 -20.55 -2.47
CA LYS A 586 -6.16 -21.39 -1.36
C LYS A 586 -6.98 -22.68 -1.27
N MET A 587 -8.30 -22.57 -1.28
CA MET A 587 -9.23 -23.71 -1.24
C MET A 587 -8.92 -24.72 -2.34
N TYR A 588 -8.72 -24.27 -3.58
CA TYR A 588 -8.42 -25.14 -4.71
C TYR A 588 -7.07 -25.86 -4.55
N VAL A 589 -6.02 -25.14 -4.15
CA VAL A 589 -4.69 -25.74 -3.93
C VAL A 589 -4.76 -26.77 -2.80
N THR A 590 -5.42 -26.45 -1.69
CA THR A 590 -5.63 -27.38 -0.58
C THR A 590 -6.43 -28.61 -1.03
N PHE A 591 -7.48 -28.44 -1.84
CA PHE A 591 -8.26 -29.54 -2.40
C PHE A 591 -7.40 -30.47 -3.26
N LEU A 592 -6.64 -29.94 -4.21
CA LEU A 592 -5.74 -30.72 -5.06
C LEU A 592 -4.70 -31.51 -4.23
N GLN A 593 -4.19 -30.90 -3.15
CA GLN A 593 -3.27 -31.58 -2.24
C GLN A 593 -3.95 -32.71 -1.47
N ARG A 594 -5.17 -32.49 -0.95
CA ARG A 594 -5.95 -33.50 -0.21
C ARG A 594 -6.29 -34.72 -1.06
N ILE A 595 -6.66 -34.52 -2.32
CA ILE A 595 -6.94 -35.63 -3.26
C ILE A 595 -5.66 -36.26 -3.84
N LYS A 596 -4.47 -35.82 -3.39
CA LYS A 596 -3.16 -36.29 -3.88
C LYS A 596 -3.05 -36.19 -5.42
N ALA A 597 -3.48 -35.05 -5.97
CA ALA A 597 -3.45 -34.82 -7.41
C ALA A 597 -2.02 -35.04 -7.97
N PRO A 598 -1.88 -35.64 -9.17
CA PRO A 598 -0.58 -35.85 -9.80
C PRO A 598 0.23 -34.56 -9.92
N LYS A 599 1.56 -34.69 -9.94
CA LYS A 599 2.48 -33.54 -10.00
C LYS A 599 2.22 -32.68 -11.24
N GLU A 600 1.86 -33.30 -12.35
CA GLU A 600 1.52 -32.68 -13.63
C GLU A 600 0.29 -31.78 -13.48
N VAL A 601 -0.73 -32.23 -12.76
CA VAL A 601 -1.94 -31.45 -12.44
C VAL A 601 -1.60 -30.26 -11.56
N MET A 602 -0.77 -30.47 -10.53
CA MET A 602 -0.31 -29.39 -9.65
C MET A 602 0.51 -28.33 -10.41
N VAL A 603 1.35 -28.76 -11.36
CA VAL A 603 2.12 -27.88 -12.26
C VAL A 603 1.20 -27.15 -13.22
N GLY A 604 0.20 -27.82 -13.80
CA GLY A 604 -0.81 -27.20 -14.67
C GLY A 604 -1.57 -26.08 -13.94
N ALA A 605 -2.10 -26.38 -12.74
CA ALA A 605 -2.77 -25.41 -11.87
C ALA A 605 -1.85 -24.22 -11.55
N ARG A 606 -0.56 -24.47 -11.27
CA ARG A 606 0.45 -23.43 -11.03
C ARG A 606 0.60 -22.48 -12.21
N VAL A 607 0.71 -23.05 -13.40
CA VAL A 607 0.91 -22.31 -14.66
C VAL A 607 -0.33 -21.46 -14.92
N PHE A 608 -1.52 -22.04 -14.80
CA PHE A 608 -2.79 -21.36 -14.98
C PHE A 608 -2.99 -20.19 -14.00
N MET A 609 -2.80 -20.43 -12.70
CA MET A 609 -2.90 -19.39 -11.66
C MET A 609 -1.76 -18.36 -11.70
N LYS A 610 -0.78 -18.53 -12.61
CA LYS A 610 0.40 -17.66 -12.75
C LYS A 610 1.22 -17.56 -11.46
N HIS A 611 1.25 -18.64 -10.66
CA HIS A 611 1.93 -18.73 -9.36
C HIS A 611 3.37 -19.22 -9.50
N ALA A 612 4.29 -18.71 -8.67
CA ALA A 612 5.60 -19.33 -8.45
C ALA A 612 5.43 -20.61 -7.62
N GLU A 613 6.39 -21.55 -7.72
CA GLU A 613 6.35 -22.81 -6.97
C GLU A 613 6.16 -22.59 -5.48
N LYS A 614 7.11 -21.88 -4.87
CA LYS A 614 7.09 -21.47 -3.46
C LYS A 614 5.76 -20.84 -3.03
N MET A 615 5.16 -20.03 -3.91
CA MET A 615 3.89 -19.37 -3.61
C MET A 615 2.73 -20.37 -3.51
N GLN A 616 2.69 -21.39 -4.38
CA GLN A 616 1.65 -22.42 -4.32
C GLN A 616 1.83 -23.34 -3.10
N THR A 617 3.06 -23.76 -2.81
CA THR A 617 3.36 -24.71 -1.72
C THR A 617 3.26 -24.08 -0.33
N GLU A 618 3.76 -22.85 -0.14
CA GLU A 618 3.87 -22.24 1.21
C GLU A 618 2.72 -21.27 1.54
N ILE A 619 2.24 -20.51 0.57
CA ILE A 619 1.28 -19.41 0.82
C ILE A 619 -0.16 -19.84 0.55
N TYR A 620 -0.34 -20.69 -0.48
CA TYR A 620 -1.67 -21.13 -0.91
C TYR A 620 -2.12 -22.47 -0.32
N SER A 621 -1.21 -23.26 0.26
CA SER A 621 -1.61 -24.41 1.09
C SER A 621 -2.22 -23.91 2.40
N MET A 622 -3.40 -24.42 2.73
CA MET A 622 -4.02 -24.23 4.06
C MET A 622 -4.00 -25.52 4.87
N LEU A 623 -3.24 -26.53 4.45
CA LEU A 623 -3.10 -27.74 5.24
C LEU A 623 -2.58 -27.36 6.63
N GLU A 624 -3.27 -27.83 7.66
CA GLU A 624 -2.79 -27.69 9.03
C GLU A 624 -1.55 -28.57 9.23
N ASP A 625 -0.71 -28.25 10.20
CA ASP A 625 0.56 -28.98 10.37
C ASP A 625 0.32 -30.46 10.70
N LEU A 626 -0.79 -30.80 11.36
CA LEU A 626 -1.27 -32.17 11.56
C LEU A 626 -1.60 -32.90 10.24
N GLU A 627 -2.31 -32.24 9.31
CA GLU A 627 -2.63 -32.83 7.99
C GLU A 627 -1.35 -33.00 7.14
N LYS A 628 -0.39 -32.08 7.26
CA LYS A 628 0.93 -32.23 6.61
C LYS A 628 1.70 -33.43 7.17
N MET A 629 1.61 -33.68 8.48
CA MET A 629 2.24 -34.85 9.11
C MET A 629 1.58 -36.16 8.69
N GLU A 630 0.26 -36.18 8.43
CA GLU A 630 -0.43 -37.37 7.93
C GLU A 630 0.15 -37.88 6.59
N HIS A 631 0.61 -36.97 5.73
CA HIS A 631 1.34 -37.33 4.52
C HIS A 631 2.66 -38.04 4.81
N LEU A 632 3.40 -37.57 5.82
CA LEU A 632 4.63 -38.22 6.27
C LEU A 632 4.33 -39.60 6.90
N HIS A 633 3.26 -39.70 7.70
CA HIS A 633 2.83 -40.98 8.28
C HIS A 633 2.43 -42.00 7.20
N THR A 634 1.67 -41.57 6.19
CA THR A 634 1.28 -42.44 5.06
C THR A 634 2.50 -42.89 4.26
N PHE A 635 3.42 -41.98 3.96
CA PHE A 635 4.67 -42.31 3.25
C PHE A 635 5.52 -43.31 4.07
N ASN A 636 5.68 -43.06 5.37
CA ASN A 636 6.44 -43.94 6.25
C ASN A 636 5.78 -45.32 6.38
N ALA A 637 4.45 -45.39 6.44
CA ALA A 637 3.72 -46.66 6.41
C ALA A 637 3.96 -47.43 5.10
N ASP A 638 4.00 -46.75 3.95
CA ASP A 638 4.31 -47.39 2.66
C ASP A 638 5.78 -47.82 2.54
N VAL A 639 6.73 -47.03 3.07
CA VAL A 639 8.15 -47.43 3.19
C VAL A 639 8.25 -48.68 4.06
N GLN A 640 7.61 -48.68 5.24
CA GLN A 640 7.60 -49.84 6.13
C GLN A 640 6.99 -51.08 5.45
N ARG A 641 5.87 -50.95 4.73
CA ARG A 641 5.29 -52.06 3.96
C ARG A 641 6.21 -52.57 2.85
N ARG A 642 7.02 -51.73 2.22
CA ARG A 642 7.94 -52.15 1.15
C ARG A 642 9.20 -52.83 1.69
N PHE A 643 9.69 -52.40 2.84
CA PHE A 643 10.92 -52.93 3.44
C PHE A 643 10.68 -54.10 4.41
N PHE A 644 9.50 -54.17 5.03
CA PHE A 644 9.17 -55.19 6.04
C PHE A 644 8.03 -56.12 5.59
N LYS A 645 7.73 -56.18 4.29
CA LYS A 645 7.01 -57.33 3.72
C LYS A 645 7.94 -58.55 3.73
N THR A 646 7.96 -59.24 4.87
CA THR A 646 8.24 -60.67 5.01
C THR A 646 6.92 -61.40 5.24
#